data_AF-A0A8H7ZND8-F1
#
_entry.id   AF-A0A8H7ZND8-F1
#
_cell.length_a   1.000
_cell.length_b   1.000
_cell.length_c   1.000
_cell.angle_alpha   90.00
_cell.angle_beta   90.00
_cell.angle_gamma   90.00
#
_symmetry.space_group_name_H-M   'P 1'
#
loop_
_entity.id
_entity.type
_entity.pdbx_description
1 polymer ?
#
loop_
_entity_poly.entity_id
_entity_poly.type
_entity_poly.pdbx_seq_one_letter_code
_entity_poly.pdbx_strand_id
1 'polypeptide(L)'
;MAKKFAQVKRYGLEGAESMMVALDSLLRSANKAGVADVVLGMPHRGRLNLLTDLLQYDPTALFSKIKGNAEFPESLAASGDVLSHLASSPTLHYGQPKPLRVALLHNPSHLEAVNPVAMGKARAKQMYLFDKRTETDCHLGDRVMCVQLHGDAAFAGQGVVMESLGLSNLPHFTSGGSVHIIVNNQIGYTTPATNARSTAYTTDIAKMINAPIIHVNGDHPEDVAWASKLAFEYRNKFRKDVVLDLVSFRRWGHNELDEPSFTQPKMYTIIRSRKSVPLLYEERLLVSGNRFADSRQQLKGEGVIKGQAEIDNFRQAYFDLLDEKLKASDSYVPKASQLEGKWEKMTLATETISKANTGVDVPLLKAIGKASVAVPPQMSVHPRLEKAHIQSRLTKIASGNKIDWATGEALACGSLLLEGYGVRICGQDVGRGTFSQRHAMLVDQKNESIIVPLNNLAAQVGAESQGFLEVTNSNLSELAVLGFEYGMSIETPDVLNIWEAQFGDFFNSAQVIIDTYVASGESEFGWEWSFWLRQSGLVMLLPHGFDGAGPEHSSCRVERFLQMSDDRFDVANTSKKVNVNWHVVNPTTPAQYFHLLRRQMRRPFRKPLVVVAPKVLLRLPAAASDISEMGPGTGFQPVLGDSTIQDSSKSAELFHSRIFFFAARGGFGSTRFHFICFCNQGREGHFSFWKTVLRPCEGARGQGSQRARCAREAGGALPVPGGGRTGGDIQISYGARKKHKTAARTRLSCRGWNRYYPTRRRHIKAAQSRASKDTRGLFRLLALIPLRAEAQSKSGRAKLASGQHPRPHHGLQAEPF
;
A
#
# COMPACT_ATOMS: atom_id res chain seq x y z
N MET A 1 -11.84 -15.81 -26.45
CA MET A 1 -12.72 -15.36 -25.34
C MET A 1 -14.19 -15.24 -25.74
N ALA A 2 -14.63 -14.19 -26.45
CA ALA A 2 -16.06 -13.94 -26.71
C ALA A 2 -16.84 -15.14 -27.31
N LYS A 3 -16.23 -15.88 -28.25
CA LYS A 3 -16.85 -17.07 -28.87
C LYS A 3 -17.04 -18.26 -27.92
N LYS A 4 -16.09 -18.48 -27.00
CA LYS A 4 -16.04 -19.68 -26.13
C LYS A 4 -16.61 -19.41 -24.73
N PHE A 5 -16.55 -18.17 -24.28
CA PHE A 5 -16.88 -17.73 -22.92
C PHE A 5 -17.74 -16.47 -22.94
N ALA A 6 -18.88 -16.53 -23.63
CA ALA A 6 -19.74 -15.36 -23.83
C ALA A 6 -20.24 -14.72 -22.52
N GLN A 7 -20.38 -15.52 -21.45
CA GLN A 7 -20.89 -15.08 -20.14
C GLN A 7 -19.80 -14.57 -19.19
N VAL A 8 -18.53 -14.55 -19.61
CA VAL A 8 -17.41 -14.14 -18.76
C VAL A 8 -17.10 -12.66 -18.98
N LYS A 9 -17.15 -11.88 -17.90
CA LYS A 9 -16.67 -10.49 -17.87
C LYS A 9 -15.15 -10.50 -17.95
N ARG A 10 -14.59 -9.98 -19.04
CA ARG A 10 -13.14 -10.03 -19.32
C ARG A 10 -12.48 -8.65 -19.32
N TYR A 11 -13.27 -7.58 -19.45
CA TYR A 11 -12.78 -6.21 -19.52
C TYR A 11 -11.72 -6.01 -20.61
N GLY A 12 -12.01 -6.51 -21.81
CA GLY A 12 -11.06 -6.59 -22.93
C GLY A 12 -10.56 -5.23 -23.41
N LEU A 13 -9.51 -5.29 -24.22
CA LEU A 13 -8.81 -4.13 -24.79
C LEU A 13 -9.39 -3.63 -26.12
N GLU A 14 -10.54 -4.16 -26.55
CA GLU A 14 -11.14 -3.86 -27.85
C GLU A 14 -11.51 -2.37 -27.96
N GLY A 15 -10.87 -1.65 -28.89
CA GLY A 15 -10.93 -0.19 -29.05
C GLY A 15 -9.74 0.60 -28.48
N ALA A 16 -8.80 -0.09 -27.81
CA ALA A 16 -7.58 0.47 -27.23
C ALA A 16 -6.36 -0.47 -27.42
N GLU A 17 -6.37 -1.30 -28.47
CA GLU A 17 -5.36 -2.33 -28.73
C GLU A 17 -3.93 -1.77 -28.87
N SER A 18 -3.80 -0.51 -29.28
CA SER A 18 -2.52 0.21 -29.35
C SER A 18 -1.84 0.41 -27.99
N MET A 19 -2.51 0.15 -26.87
CA MET A 19 -1.86 0.02 -25.55
C MET A 19 -0.75 -1.05 -25.57
N MET A 20 -0.94 -2.14 -26.33
CA MET A 20 0.09 -3.18 -26.47
C MET A 20 1.33 -2.66 -27.20
N VAL A 21 1.13 -1.79 -28.20
CA VAL A 21 2.22 -1.12 -28.92
C VAL A 21 2.95 -0.14 -28.02
N ALA A 22 2.21 0.60 -27.18
CA ALA A 22 2.79 1.51 -26.20
C ALA A 22 3.71 0.79 -25.22
N LEU A 23 3.23 -0.32 -24.65
CA LEU A 23 3.98 -1.13 -23.70
C LEU A 23 5.18 -1.83 -24.35
N ASP A 24 5.02 -2.48 -25.50
CA ASP A 24 6.16 -3.14 -26.17
C ASP A 24 7.26 -2.13 -26.54
N SER A 25 6.88 -0.96 -27.05
CA SER A 25 7.82 0.10 -27.41
C SER A 25 8.56 0.66 -26.19
N LEU A 26 7.84 0.83 -25.07
CA LEU A 26 8.40 1.25 -23.78
C LEU A 26 9.39 0.21 -23.23
N LEU A 27 8.99 -1.06 -23.15
CA LEU A 27 9.81 -2.16 -22.62
C LEU A 27 11.07 -2.39 -23.46
N ARG A 28 10.93 -2.36 -24.79
CA ARG A 28 12.06 -2.46 -25.72
C ARG A 28 13.04 -1.29 -25.53
N SER A 29 12.54 -0.07 -25.39
CA SER A 29 13.37 1.12 -25.16
C SER A 29 14.09 1.05 -23.81
N ALA A 30 13.39 0.60 -22.76
CA ALA A 30 13.94 0.38 -21.44
C ALA A 30 15.06 -0.67 -21.46
N ASN A 31 14.85 -1.83 -22.08
CA ASN A 31 15.87 -2.87 -22.16
C ASN A 31 17.11 -2.40 -22.96
N LYS A 32 16.89 -1.67 -24.06
CA LYS A 32 17.99 -1.07 -24.85
C LYS A 32 18.80 -0.05 -24.03
N ALA A 33 18.17 0.65 -23.09
CA ALA A 33 18.85 1.59 -22.19
C ALA A 33 19.51 0.91 -20.97
N GLY A 34 19.45 -0.42 -20.86
CA GLY A 34 20.07 -1.16 -19.77
C GLY A 34 19.24 -1.24 -18.49
N VAL A 35 17.94 -0.95 -18.56
CA VAL A 35 16.97 -1.28 -17.50
C VAL A 35 16.88 -2.80 -17.40
N ALA A 36 16.99 -3.33 -16.19
CA ALA A 36 16.93 -4.75 -15.87
C ALA A 36 15.56 -5.18 -15.34
N ASP A 37 14.83 -4.26 -14.68
CA ASP A 37 13.54 -4.53 -14.05
C ASP A 37 12.50 -3.45 -14.33
N VAL A 38 11.28 -3.88 -14.62
CA VAL A 38 10.09 -3.01 -14.71
C VAL A 38 9.05 -3.51 -13.71
N VAL A 39 8.62 -2.65 -12.80
CA VAL A 39 7.49 -2.94 -11.89
C VAL A 39 6.25 -2.25 -12.45
N LEU A 40 5.20 -3.03 -12.70
CA LEU A 40 4.02 -2.58 -13.41
C LEU A 40 2.77 -2.69 -12.53
N GLY A 41 2.09 -1.57 -12.30
CA GLY A 41 0.75 -1.51 -11.70
C GLY A 41 -0.31 -1.29 -12.77
N MET A 42 -1.40 -2.06 -12.76
CA MET A 42 -2.43 -1.97 -13.82
C MET A 42 -3.82 -2.37 -13.30
N PRO A 43 -4.91 -1.73 -13.76
CA PRO A 43 -6.28 -2.13 -13.45
C PRO A 43 -6.75 -3.30 -14.36
N HIS A 44 -8.06 -3.43 -14.55
CA HIS A 44 -8.69 -4.52 -15.31
C HIS A 44 -8.59 -4.37 -16.84
N ARG A 45 -8.57 -3.14 -17.38
CA ARG A 45 -8.75 -2.88 -18.82
C ARG A 45 -7.62 -3.48 -19.66
N GLY A 46 -7.91 -4.53 -20.43
CA GLY A 46 -6.94 -5.20 -21.29
C GLY A 46 -5.85 -5.97 -20.54
N ARG A 47 -6.03 -6.24 -19.24
CA ARG A 47 -5.04 -6.95 -18.44
C ARG A 47 -4.76 -8.36 -18.96
N LEU A 48 -5.81 -9.09 -19.36
CA LEU A 48 -5.66 -10.44 -19.91
C LEU A 48 -4.85 -10.43 -21.21
N ASN A 49 -5.06 -9.42 -22.06
CA ASN A 49 -4.26 -9.22 -23.28
C ASN A 49 -2.79 -8.97 -22.95
N LEU A 50 -2.50 -8.07 -22.01
CA LEU A 50 -1.13 -7.83 -21.56
C LEU A 50 -0.47 -9.11 -21.04
N LEU A 51 -1.18 -9.85 -20.18
CA LEU A 51 -0.72 -11.09 -19.58
C LEU A 51 -0.32 -12.11 -20.65
N THR A 52 -1.23 -12.45 -21.57
CA THR A 52 -0.99 -13.53 -22.54
C THR A 52 -0.06 -13.12 -23.66
N ASP A 53 -0.21 -11.90 -24.19
CA ASP A 53 0.38 -11.55 -25.48
C ASP A 53 1.77 -10.92 -25.34
N LEU A 54 2.05 -10.23 -24.23
CA LEU A 54 3.37 -9.61 -23.97
C LEU A 54 4.08 -10.22 -22.77
N LEU A 55 3.36 -10.52 -21.68
CA LEU A 55 3.97 -11.07 -20.45
C LEU A 55 4.05 -12.61 -20.45
N GLN A 56 3.77 -13.25 -21.58
CA GLN A 56 3.93 -14.69 -21.81
C GLN A 56 3.24 -15.56 -20.73
N TYR A 57 2.14 -15.07 -20.17
CA TYR A 57 1.34 -15.83 -19.22
C TYR A 57 0.66 -17.00 -19.94
N ASP A 58 0.76 -18.20 -19.39
CA ASP A 58 0.24 -19.42 -20.02
C ASP A 58 -1.28 -19.34 -20.23
N PRO A 59 -1.77 -19.33 -21.49
CA PRO A 59 -3.20 -19.32 -21.77
C PRO A 59 -3.91 -20.55 -21.19
N THR A 60 -3.21 -21.69 -21.03
CA THR A 60 -3.76 -22.90 -20.40
C THR A 60 -4.17 -22.63 -18.96
N ALA A 61 -3.28 -21.98 -18.19
CA ALA A 61 -3.55 -21.56 -16.81
C ALA A 61 -4.72 -20.56 -16.75
N LEU A 62 -4.74 -19.59 -17.67
CA LEU A 62 -5.83 -18.61 -17.77
C LEU A 62 -7.17 -19.30 -18.03
N PHE A 63 -7.24 -20.23 -18.98
CA PHE A 63 -8.48 -20.96 -19.29
C PHE A 63 -8.93 -21.87 -18.15
N SER A 64 -8.00 -22.48 -17.42
CA SER A 64 -8.33 -23.25 -16.21
C SER A 64 -9.02 -22.36 -15.15
N LYS A 65 -8.48 -21.16 -14.90
CA LYS A 65 -9.08 -20.17 -14.00
C LYS A 65 -10.44 -19.67 -14.50
N ILE A 66 -10.60 -19.46 -15.81
CA ILE A 66 -11.89 -19.05 -16.42
C ILE A 66 -12.97 -20.13 -16.21
N LYS A 67 -12.59 -21.42 -16.21
CA LYS A 67 -13.48 -22.55 -15.91
C LYS A 67 -13.85 -22.66 -14.42
N GLY A 68 -13.27 -21.83 -13.55
CA GLY A 68 -13.56 -21.77 -12.11
C GLY A 68 -12.57 -22.52 -11.22
N ASN A 69 -11.48 -23.06 -11.78
CA ASN A 69 -10.47 -23.77 -11.00
C ASN A 69 -9.57 -22.81 -10.20
N ALA A 70 -8.93 -23.32 -9.15
CA ALA A 70 -7.99 -22.55 -8.34
C ALA A 70 -6.75 -22.12 -9.14
N GLU A 71 -6.14 -20.97 -8.77
CA GLU A 71 -4.89 -20.52 -9.39
C GLU A 71 -3.63 -21.15 -8.76
N PHE A 72 -3.78 -21.77 -7.58
CA PHE A 72 -2.69 -22.39 -6.85
C PHE A 72 -2.97 -23.89 -6.62
N PRO A 73 -1.93 -24.69 -6.33
CA PRO A 73 -2.11 -26.08 -5.94
C PRO A 73 -3.06 -26.23 -4.75
N GLU A 74 -3.94 -27.24 -4.78
CA GLU A 74 -4.89 -27.54 -3.70
C GLU A 74 -4.19 -27.72 -2.34
N SER A 75 -2.95 -28.22 -2.34
CA SER A 75 -2.14 -28.42 -1.13
C SER A 75 -1.84 -27.14 -0.35
N LEU A 76 -2.01 -25.95 -0.95
CA LEU A 76 -1.71 -24.67 -0.32
C LEU A 76 -2.93 -23.97 0.29
N ALA A 77 -4.13 -24.60 0.24
CA ALA A 77 -5.39 -24.02 0.73
C ALA A 77 -5.63 -22.59 0.21
N ALA A 78 -5.26 -22.35 -1.05
CA ALA A 78 -5.27 -21.04 -1.69
C ALA A 78 -6.03 -21.10 -3.01
N SER A 79 -7.19 -20.44 -3.06
CA SER A 79 -8.03 -20.37 -4.25
C SER A 79 -7.54 -19.39 -5.33
N GLY A 80 -6.78 -18.37 -4.94
CA GLY A 80 -6.49 -17.21 -5.77
C GLY A 80 -7.61 -16.16 -5.76
N ASP A 81 -7.50 -15.19 -6.67
CA ASP A 81 -8.42 -14.04 -6.80
C ASP A 81 -9.17 -14.07 -8.15
N VAL A 82 -9.96 -13.04 -8.48
CA VAL A 82 -10.67 -12.92 -9.77
C VAL A 82 -9.71 -12.73 -10.95
N LEU A 83 -10.18 -13.04 -12.15
CA LEU A 83 -9.41 -13.01 -13.41
C LEU A 83 -8.66 -11.69 -13.64
N SER A 84 -9.30 -10.56 -13.31
CA SER A 84 -8.73 -9.23 -13.52
C SER A 84 -7.59 -8.87 -12.56
N HIS A 85 -7.23 -9.74 -11.61
CA HIS A 85 -6.17 -9.49 -10.62
C HIS A 85 -4.95 -10.41 -10.80
N LEU A 86 -5.02 -11.39 -11.71
CA LEU A 86 -3.91 -12.28 -12.04
C LEU A 86 -2.62 -11.51 -12.33
N ALA A 87 -1.49 -11.99 -11.84
CA ALA A 87 -0.20 -11.35 -12.02
C ALA A 87 0.82 -12.29 -12.68
N SER A 88 1.87 -11.72 -13.24
CA SER A 88 2.99 -12.47 -13.80
C SER A 88 4.30 -11.72 -13.60
N SER A 89 5.41 -12.45 -13.57
CA SER A 89 6.75 -11.86 -13.46
C SER A 89 7.73 -12.48 -14.47
N PRO A 90 7.48 -12.38 -15.79
CA PRO A 90 8.32 -13.00 -16.81
C PRO A 90 9.68 -12.30 -16.97
N THR A 91 10.59 -13.01 -17.63
CA THR A 91 11.83 -12.46 -18.19
C THR A 91 11.67 -12.38 -19.70
N LEU A 92 11.71 -11.16 -20.26
CA LEU A 92 11.50 -10.87 -21.67
C LEU A 92 12.83 -10.63 -22.39
N HIS A 93 12.92 -11.06 -23.64
CA HIS A 93 14.12 -10.94 -24.46
C HIS A 93 13.87 -10.01 -25.66
N TYR A 94 14.54 -8.84 -25.67
CA TYR A 94 14.48 -7.85 -26.75
C TYR A 94 15.76 -7.81 -27.59
N GLY A 95 16.53 -8.91 -27.62
CA GLY A 95 17.78 -9.03 -28.37
C GLY A 95 19.00 -8.35 -27.74
N GLN A 96 18.86 -7.76 -26.54
CA GLN A 96 19.99 -7.26 -25.76
C GLN A 96 20.67 -8.40 -24.97
N PRO A 97 21.97 -8.28 -24.60
CA PRO A 97 22.66 -9.31 -23.83
C PRO A 97 22.04 -9.61 -22.47
N LYS A 98 21.46 -8.59 -21.82
CA LYS A 98 20.76 -8.72 -20.54
C LYS A 98 19.25 -8.67 -20.79
N PRO A 99 18.47 -9.69 -20.37
CA PRO A 99 17.03 -9.68 -20.55
C PRO A 99 16.36 -8.70 -19.58
N LEU A 100 15.08 -8.41 -19.84
CA LEU A 100 14.26 -7.51 -19.03
C LEU A 100 13.30 -8.30 -18.15
N ARG A 101 13.37 -8.13 -16.83
CA ARG A 101 12.37 -8.69 -15.92
C ARG A 101 11.20 -7.73 -15.80
N VAL A 102 9.98 -8.21 -15.99
CA VAL A 102 8.77 -7.39 -15.85
C VAL A 102 7.92 -8.00 -14.77
N ALA A 103 7.53 -7.24 -13.74
CA ALA A 103 6.70 -7.69 -12.64
C ALA A 103 5.38 -6.92 -12.64
N LEU A 104 4.33 -7.52 -13.21
CA LEU A 104 2.96 -7.02 -13.05
C LEU A 104 2.49 -7.38 -11.63
N LEU A 105 2.01 -6.40 -10.88
CA LEU A 105 1.54 -6.64 -9.51
C LEU A 105 0.10 -7.13 -9.48
N HIS A 106 -0.20 -7.98 -8.49
CA HIS A 106 -1.58 -8.20 -8.07
C HIS A 106 -2.15 -6.88 -7.52
N ASN A 107 -3.46 -6.71 -7.68
CA ASN A 107 -4.17 -5.56 -7.19
C ASN A 107 -5.62 -5.94 -6.91
N PRO A 108 -6.29 -5.28 -5.95
CA PRO A 108 -7.72 -5.43 -5.75
C PRO A 108 -8.50 -4.66 -6.82
N SER A 109 -9.83 -4.77 -6.78
CA SER A 109 -10.75 -3.99 -7.62
C SER A 109 -10.77 -2.50 -7.28
N HIS A 110 -10.23 -2.11 -6.13
CA HIS A 110 -10.10 -0.71 -5.71
C HIS A 110 -9.06 -0.02 -6.60
N LEU A 111 -9.56 0.65 -7.64
CA LEU A 111 -8.73 1.26 -8.68
C LEU A 111 -7.70 2.22 -8.07
N GLU A 112 -6.52 2.28 -8.71
CA GLU A 112 -5.40 3.15 -8.33
C GLU A 112 -4.70 2.81 -6.99
N ALA A 113 -5.28 1.95 -6.14
CA ALA A 113 -4.65 1.53 -4.88
C ALA A 113 -3.32 0.78 -5.06
N VAL A 114 -3.06 0.22 -6.24
CA VAL A 114 -1.80 -0.47 -6.59
C VAL A 114 -0.66 0.51 -6.92
N ASN A 115 -0.96 1.76 -7.28
CA ASN A 115 0.05 2.72 -7.72
C ASN A 115 1.17 2.93 -6.69
N PRO A 116 0.86 3.25 -5.41
CA PRO A 116 1.91 3.41 -4.41
C PRO A 116 2.62 2.08 -4.10
N VAL A 117 1.92 0.95 -4.16
CA VAL A 117 2.51 -0.40 -3.97
C VAL A 117 3.55 -0.70 -5.05
N ALA A 118 3.27 -0.35 -6.30
CA ALA A 118 4.20 -0.47 -7.42
C ALA A 118 5.43 0.42 -7.25
N MET A 119 5.24 1.66 -6.76
CA MET A 119 6.35 2.57 -6.46
C MET A 119 7.25 2.03 -5.35
N GLY A 120 6.67 1.55 -4.25
CA GLY A 120 7.41 0.96 -3.14
C GLY A 120 8.20 -0.26 -3.55
N LYS A 121 7.58 -1.18 -4.32
CA LYS A 121 8.30 -2.36 -4.84
C LYS A 121 9.42 -1.99 -5.82
N ALA A 122 9.21 -0.97 -6.66
CA ALA A 122 10.28 -0.46 -7.53
C ALA A 122 11.45 0.11 -6.71
N ARG A 123 11.15 0.91 -5.68
CA ARG A 123 12.15 1.46 -4.75
C ARG A 123 12.94 0.35 -4.06
N ALA A 124 12.27 -0.65 -3.50
CA ALA A 124 12.92 -1.80 -2.86
C ALA A 124 13.89 -2.53 -3.79
N LYS A 125 13.49 -2.75 -5.05
CA LYS A 125 14.37 -3.34 -6.07
C LYS A 125 15.57 -2.44 -6.38
N GLN A 126 15.38 -1.12 -6.44
CA GLN A 126 16.46 -0.16 -6.68
C GLN A 126 17.47 -0.19 -5.55
N MET A 127 17.02 -0.11 -4.30
CA MET A 127 17.91 -0.12 -3.13
C MET A 127 18.71 -1.42 -3.07
N TYR A 128 18.07 -2.57 -3.30
CA TYR A 128 18.78 -3.86 -3.37
C TYR A 128 19.90 -3.90 -4.42
N LEU A 129 19.66 -3.32 -5.61
CA LEU A 129 20.69 -3.24 -6.65
C LEU A 129 21.75 -2.18 -6.32
N PHE A 130 21.35 -1.10 -5.64
CA PHE A 130 22.24 -0.04 -5.18
C PHE A 130 23.26 -0.57 -4.18
N ASP A 131 22.82 -1.37 -3.21
CA ASP A 131 23.68 -1.91 -2.15
C ASP A 131 24.67 -2.97 -2.67
N LYS A 132 24.34 -3.65 -3.78
CA LYS A 132 25.14 -4.74 -4.34
C LYS A 132 26.08 -4.34 -5.47
N ARG A 133 26.04 -3.09 -5.91
CA ARG A 133 26.78 -2.68 -7.11
C ARG A 133 28.24 -2.36 -6.81
N THR A 134 29.06 -2.54 -7.83
CA THR A 134 30.43 -2.03 -7.91
C THR A 134 30.53 -0.76 -8.77
N GLU A 135 29.52 -0.47 -9.59
CA GLU A 135 29.46 0.69 -10.48
C GLU A 135 29.14 1.98 -9.69
N THR A 136 30.07 2.94 -9.70
CA THR A 136 29.95 4.22 -8.98
C THR A 136 28.91 5.17 -9.57
N ASP A 137 28.68 5.11 -10.89
CA ASP A 137 27.89 6.10 -11.64
C ASP A 137 26.41 5.70 -11.83
N CYS A 138 25.95 4.67 -11.12
CA CYS A 138 24.56 4.23 -11.21
C CYS A 138 23.66 5.06 -10.28
N HIS A 139 22.57 5.59 -10.84
CA HIS A 139 21.59 6.41 -10.14
C HIS A 139 20.26 5.68 -9.97
N LEU A 140 19.44 6.18 -9.04
CA LEU A 140 18.08 5.67 -8.87
C LEU A 140 17.29 5.81 -10.18
N GLY A 141 16.65 4.71 -10.58
CA GLY A 141 15.92 4.63 -11.84
C GLY A 141 16.70 4.04 -13.01
N ASP A 142 18.03 3.88 -12.94
CA ASP A 142 18.83 3.37 -14.07
C ASP A 142 18.50 1.93 -14.43
N ARG A 143 18.44 1.07 -13.41
CA ARG A 143 18.27 -0.38 -13.59
C ARG A 143 16.85 -0.85 -13.36
N VAL A 144 16.03 -0.09 -12.65
CA VAL A 144 14.66 -0.46 -12.30
C VAL A 144 13.75 0.74 -12.55
N MET A 145 12.58 0.52 -13.15
CA MET A 145 11.58 1.57 -13.33
C MET A 145 10.17 1.13 -12.93
N CYS A 146 9.34 2.10 -12.56
CA CYS A 146 7.93 1.92 -12.30
C CYS A 146 7.11 2.33 -13.53
N VAL A 147 6.13 1.52 -13.90
CA VAL A 147 5.14 1.80 -14.96
C VAL A 147 3.76 1.65 -14.36
N GLN A 148 2.91 2.65 -14.54
CA GLN A 148 1.56 2.66 -13.98
C GLN A 148 0.54 2.83 -15.11
N LEU A 149 -0.40 1.90 -15.20
CA LEU A 149 -1.52 1.98 -16.13
C LEU A 149 -2.77 2.43 -15.37
N HIS A 150 -3.57 3.27 -16.02
CA HIS A 150 -4.74 3.87 -15.40
C HIS A 150 -5.95 3.84 -16.34
N GLY A 151 -7.15 3.91 -15.76
CA GLY A 151 -8.36 4.29 -16.50
C GLY A 151 -8.59 5.80 -16.38
N ASP A 152 -9.13 6.44 -17.42
CA ASP A 152 -9.34 7.91 -17.44
C ASP A 152 -10.18 8.44 -16.30
N ALA A 153 -11.27 7.76 -15.93
CA ALA A 153 -12.13 8.20 -14.84
C ALA A 153 -11.48 8.00 -13.47
N ALA A 154 -10.74 6.90 -13.28
CA ALA A 154 -10.11 6.57 -12.00
C ALA A 154 -8.88 7.46 -11.75
N PHE A 155 -8.07 7.72 -12.78
CA PHE A 155 -6.91 8.61 -12.69
C PHE A 155 -7.28 10.01 -12.20
N ALA A 156 -8.39 10.55 -12.70
CA ALA A 156 -8.87 11.89 -12.31
C ALA A 156 -9.68 11.89 -10.99
N GLY A 157 -10.24 10.75 -10.58
CA GLY A 157 -11.22 10.66 -9.50
C GLY A 157 -10.70 10.09 -8.18
N GLN A 158 -9.62 9.31 -8.18
CA GLN A 158 -9.10 8.66 -6.97
C GLN A 158 -7.98 9.49 -6.33
N GLY A 159 -8.18 9.92 -5.07
CA GLY A 159 -7.21 10.73 -4.32
C GLY A 159 -5.82 10.09 -4.15
N VAL A 160 -5.75 8.75 -4.15
CA VAL A 160 -4.46 8.03 -4.07
C VAL A 160 -3.54 8.30 -5.26
N VAL A 161 -4.08 8.69 -6.43
CA VAL A 161 -3.28 9.11 -7.59
C VAL A 161 -2.54 10.41 -7.26
N MET A 162 -3.25 11.39 -6.72
CA MET A 162 -2.69 12.66 -6.27
C MET A 162 -1.61 12.43 -5.20
N GLU A 163 -1.91 11.61 -4.19
CA GLU A 163 -0.96 11.28 -3.14
C GLU A 163 0.30 10.57 -3.69
N SER A 164 0.13 9.61 -4.60
CA SER A 164 1.25 8.87 -5.22
C SER A 164 2.14 9.78 -6.08
N LEU A 165 1.53 10.67 -6.88
CA LEU A 165 2.26 11.70 -7.63
C LEU A 165 3.04 12.62 -6.66
N GLY A 166 2.45 12.96 -5.51
CA GLY A 166 3.10 13.72 -4.45
C GLY A 166 4.35 13.06 -3.87
N LEU A 167 4.46 11.73 -3.92
CA LEU A 167 5.64 10.97 -3.48
C LEU A 167 6.75 10.90 -4.53
N SER A 168 6.45 11.14 -5.81
CA SER A 168 7.33 10.84 -6.97
C SER A 168 8.75 11.42 -6.89
N ASN A 169 8.90 12.61 -6.31
CA ASN A 169 10.17 13.35 -6.22
C ASN A 169 10.68 13.52 -4.78
N LEU A 170 10.01 12.92 -3.78
CA LEU A 170 10.45 13.05 -2.39
C LEU A 170 11.65 12.11 -2.12
N PRO A 171 12.62 12.55 -1.30
CA PRO A 171 13.64 11.66 -0.75
C PRO A 171 13.01 10.44 -0.11
N HIS A 172 13.68 9.29 -0.17
CA HIS A 172 13.20 8.00 0.36
C HIS A 172 11.99 7.37 -0.34
N PHE A 173 11.27 8.10 -1.19
CA PHE A 173 10.12 7.59 -1.96
C PHE A 173 10.38 7.52 -3.46
N THR A 174 11.14 8.47 -4.01
CA THR A 174 11.38 8.52 -5.46
C THR A 174 11.95 7.21 -6.00
N SER A 175 11.39 6.78 -7.13
CA SER A 175 11.90 5.65 -7.93
C SER A 175 12.53 6.10 -9.26
N GLY A 176 12.94 7.37 -9.34
CA GLY A 176 13.55 7.95 -10.54
C GLY A 176 12.55 8.15 -11.69
N GLY A 177 11.32 8.55 -11.35
CA GLY A 177 10.24 8.82 -12.29
C GLY A 177 9.47 7.57 -12.75
N SER A 178 8.14 7.62 -12.68
CA SER A 178 7.22 6.62 -13.21
C SER A 178 6.76 6.99 -14.63
N VAL A 179 6.56 5.99 -15.49
CA VAL A 179 5.86 6.21 -16.77
C VAL A 179 4.39 5.84 -16.57
N HIS A 180 3.50 6.82 -16.73
CA HIS A 180 2.06 6.64 -16.62
C HIS A 180 1.44 6.46 -18.00
N ILE A 181 0.62 5.43 -18.20
CA ILE A 181 -0.15 5.22 -19.42
C ILE A 181 -1.63 5.20 -19.05
N ILE A 182 -2.37 6.20 -19.50
CA ILE A 182 -3.81 6.30 -19.25
C ILE A 182 -4.54 5.74 -20.46
N VAL A 183 -5.28 4.65 -20.26
CA VAL A 183 -6.15 4.07 -21.28
C VAL A 183 -7.44 4.88 -21.33
N ASN A 184 -7.38 6.03 -22.00
CA ASN A 184 -8.44 7.00 -22.04
C ASN A 184 -9.50 6.64 -23.09
N ASN A 185 -10.37 5.72 -22.70
CA ASN A 185 -11.51 5.31 -23.51
C ASN A 185 -12.72 6.26 -23.40
N GLN A 186 -12.54 7.40 -22.71
CA GLN A 186 -13.47 8.53 -22.60
C GLN A 186 -14.73 8.26 -21.76
N ILE A 187 -14.77 7.14 -21.01
CA ILE A 187 -15.95 6.72 -20.24
C ILE A 187 -15.61 5.85 -19.02
N GLY A 188 -15.97 6.33 -17.82
CA GLY A 188 -15.93 5.56 -16.58
C GLY A 188 -17.25 4.83 -16.32
N TYR A 189 -17.29 3.52 -16.57
CA TYR A 189 -18.53 2.73 -16.57
C TYR A 189 -19.58 3.35 -17.52
N THR A 190 -20.57 4.08 -16.99
CA THR A 190 -21.62 4.82 -17.72
C THR A 190 -21.43 6.34 -17.67
N THR A 191 -20.37 6.83 -17.03
CA THR A 191 -20.12 8.27 -16.84
C THR A 191 -19.17 8.77 -17.93
N PRO A 192 -19.60 9.67 -18.83
CA PRO A 192 -18.73 10.22 -19.85
C PRO A 192 -17.68 11.16 -19.23
N ALA A 193 -16.58 11.37 -19.96
CA ALA A 193 -15.49 12.26 -19.57
C ALA A 193 -15.94 13.65 -19.04
N THR A 194 -16.98 14.25 -19.63
CA THR A 194 -17.52 15.56 -19.23
C THR A 194 -18.11 15.59 -17.82
N ASN A 195 -18.49 14.43 -17.29
CA ASN A 195 -19.10 14.28 -15.96
C ASN A 195 -18.15 13.57 -14.97
N ALA A 196 -16.94 13.20 -15.42
CA ALA A 196 -15.99 12.45 -14.62
C ALA A 196 -14.93 13.33 -13.93
N ARG A 197 -14.79 14.60 -14.34
CA ARG A 197 -13.75 15.53 -13.86
C ARG A 197 -14.12 16.99 -14.12
N SER A 198 -13.40 17.90 -13.47
CA SER A 198 -13.60 19.36 -13.56
C SER A 198 -12.62 20.08 -14.48
N THR A 199 -11.85 19.35 -15.29
CA THR A 199 -10.83 19.89 -16.19
C THR A 199 -10.94 19.27 -17.58
N ALA A 200 -10.25 19.85 -18.58
CA ALA A 200 -10.35 19.39 -19.96
C ALA A 200 -9.79 17.97 -20.12
N TYR A 201 -8.63 17.68 -19.55
CA TYR A 201 -7.94 16.40 -19.69
C TYR A 201 -7.95 15.59 -18.39
N THR A 202 -8.09 14.27 -18.50
CA THR A 202 -7.95 13.37 -17.35
C THR A 202 -6.56 13.50 -16.70
N THR A 203 -5.57 13.82 -17.51
CA THR A 203 -4.15 13.95 -17.13
C THR A 203 -3.82 15.20 -16.32
N ASP A 204 -4.76 16.14 -16.18
CA ASP A 204 -4.49 17.44 -15.57
C ASP A 204 -4.04 17.33 -14.10
N ILE A 205 -4.38 16.24 -13.41
CA ILE A 205 -3.89 15.97 -12.05
C ILE A 205 -2.35 15.88 -11.99
N ALA A 206 -1.70 15.41 -13.06
CA ALA A 206 -0.23 15.30 -13.14
C ALA A 206 0.48 16.66 -13.23
N LYS A 207 -0.26 17.74 -13.55
CA LYS A 207 0.30 19.10 -13.58
C LYS A 207 0.74 19.57 -12.18
N MET A 208 0.21 18.98 -11.11
CA MET A 208 0.60 19.35 -9.73
C MET A 208 2.10 19.13 -9.45
N ILE A 209 2.74 18.21 -10.17
CA ILE A 209 4.19 17.94 -10.07
C ILE A 209 4.97 18.42 -11.30
N ASN A 210 4.34 19.21 -12.17
CA ASN A 210 4.90 19.65 -13.45
C ASN A 210 5.35 18.49 -14.37
N ALA A 211 4.64 17.35 -14.32
CA ALA A 211 4.94 16.23 -15.22
C ALA A 211 4.54 16.60 -16.66
N PRO A 212 5.38 16.28 -17.68
CA PRO A 212 4.98 16.41 -19.07
C PRO A 212 3.87 15.41 -19.39
N ILE A 213 2.98 15.84 -20.27
CA ILE A 213 1.83 15.06 -20.72
C ILE A 213 1.88 14.98 -22.24
N ILE A 214 1.83 13.76 -22.76
CA ILE A 214 1.79 13.46 -24.20
C ILE A 214 0.42 12.87 -24.50
N HIS A 215 -0.39 13.58 -25.29
CA HIS A 215 -1.65 13.05 -25.79
C HIS A 215 -1.43 12.40 -27.15
N VAL A 216 -1.89 11.17 -27.33
CA VAL A 216 -1.74 10.44 -28.59
C VAL A 216 -3.05 9.75 -28.96
N ASN A 217 -3.37 9.76 -30.25
CA ASN A 217 -4.54 9.07 -30.77
C ASN A 217 -4.25 7.57 -30.90
N GLY A 218 -4.98 6.76 -30.14
CA GLY A 218 -4.85 5.31 -30.12
C GLY A 218 -5.20 4.60 -31.43
N ASP A 219 -5.83 5.28 -32.38
CA ASP A 219 -6.09 4.77 -33.73
C ASP A 219 -4.84 4.74 -34.62
N HIS A 220 -3.72 5.34 -34.19
CA HIS A 220 -2.47 5.43 -34.95
C HIS A 220 -1.31 4.74 -34.21
N PRO A 221 -1.14 3.41 -34.39
CA PRO A 221 -0.14 2.62 -33.64
C PRO A 221 1.31 3.11 -33.76
N GLU A 222 1.73 3.63 -34.92
CA GLU A 222 3.08 4.18 -35.13
C GLU A 222 3.33 5.43 -34.26
N ASP A 223 2.35 6.33 -34.17
CA ASP A 223 2.44 7.54 -33.34
C ASP A 223 2.46 7.17 -31.86
N VAL A 224 1.70 6.13 -31.47
CA VAL A 224 1.71 5.57 -30.12
C VAL A 224 3.10 5.02 -29.77
N ALA A 225 3.73 4.25 -30.67
CA ALA A 225 5.08 3.75 -30.47
C ALA A 225 6.09 4.89 -30.28
N TRP A 226 5.99 5.96 -31.10
CA TRP A 226 6.84 7.14 -30.99
C TRP A 226 6.61 7.90 -29.68
N ALA A 227 5.35 8.11 -29.29
CA ALA A 227 4.98 8.79 -28.05
C ALA A 227 5.47 8.02 -26.80
N SER A 228 5.36 6.68 -26.80
CA SER A 228 5.89 5.85 -25.72
C SER A 228 7.41 5.89 -25.62
N LYS A 229 8.10 5.92 -26.77
CA LYS A 229 9.55 6.12 -26.80
C LYS A 229 9.94 7.50 -26.24
N LEU A 230 9.23 8.56 -26.63
CA LEU A 230 9.46 9.91 -26.11
C LEU A 230 9.23 9.98 -24.59
N ALA A 231 8.15 9.36 -24.09
CA ALA A 231 7.90 9.26 -22.66
C ALA A 231 9.07 8.56 -21.94
N PHE A 232 9.53 7.43 -22.46
CA PHE A 232 10.69 6.73 -21.92
C PHE A 232 11.94 7.60 -21.89
N GLU A 233 12.29 8.26 -23.01
CA GLU A 233 13.47 9.11 -23.12
C GLU A 233 13.43 10.28 -22.13
N TYR A 234 12.27 10.91 -21.95
CA TYR A 234 12.09 11.94 -20.92
C TYR A 234 12.36 11.37 -19.51
N ARG A 235 11.69 10.26 -19.15
CA ARG A 235 11.86 9.64 -17.83
C ARG A 235 13.32 9.27 -17.59
N ASN A 236 13.98 8.67 -18.59
CA ASN A 236 15.36 8.21 -18.47
C ASN A 236 16.35 9.37 -18.36
N LYS A 237 16.07 10.50 -19.02
CA LYS A 237 16.92 11.69 -18.98
C LYS A 237 16.72 12.51 -17.69
N PHE A 238 15.47 12.74 -17.29
CA PHE A 238 15.13 13.69 -16.23
C PHE A 238 14.77 13.04 -14.89
N ARG A 239 14.57 11.71 -14.85
CA ARG A 239 14.21 10.95 -13.64
C ARG A 239 12.97 11.46 -12.93
N LYS A 240 12.00 11.92 -13.72
CA LYS A 240 10.70 12.43 -13.26
C LYS A 240 9.56 11.72 -13.97
N ASP A 241 8.39 11.76 -13.34
CA ASP A 241 7.17 11.18 -13.88
C ASP A 241 6.80 11.82 -15.24
N VAL A 242 6.19 11.02 -16.10
CA VAL A 242 5.69 11.43 -17.43
C VAL A 242 4.40 10.69 -17.74
N VAL A 243 3.45 11.38 -18.36
CA VAL A 243 2.13 10.84 -18.65
C VAL A 243 1.91 10.71 -20.15
N LEU A 244 1.51 9.51 -20.57
CA LEU A 244 1.01 9.20 -21.91
C LEU A 244 -0.51 9.02 -21.83
N ASP A 245 -1.26 9.97 -22.38
CA ASP A 245 -2.71 9.89 -22.54
C ASP A 245 -3.04 9.19 -23.87
N LEU A 246 -3.36 7.90 -23.78
CA LEU A 246 -3.76 7.09 -24.93
C LEU A 246 -5.26 7.27 -25.19
N VAL A 247 -5.60 8.27 -26.00
CA VAL A 247 -6.98 8.60 -26.34
C VAL A 247 -7.53 7.51 -27.26
N SER A 248 -8.50 6.76 -26.78
CA SER A 248 -9.03 5.55 -27.40
C SER A 248 -10.55 5.46 -27.20
N PHE A 249 -11.14 4.27 -27.39
CA PHE A 249 -12.55 4.02 -27.13
C PHE A 249 -12.76 2.63 -26.54
N ARG A 250 -13.97 2.35 -26.03
CA ARG A 250 -14.34 1.02 -25.53
C ARG A 250 -15.37 0.40 -26.48
N ARG A 251 -15.01 -0.71 -27.14
CA ARG A 251 -15.88 -1.35 -28.16
C ARG A 251 -17.22 -1.81 -27.59
N TRP A 252 -17.20 -2.36 -26.37
CA TRP A 252 -18.37 -2.95 -25.69
C TRP A 252 -18.76 -2.14 -24.44
N GLY A 253 -19.77 -2.61 -23.70
CA GLY A 253 -20.11 -2.07 -22.38
C GLY A 253 -18.95 -2.11 -21.38
N HIS A 254 -19.18 -1.65 -20.14
CA HIS A 254 -18.11 -1.60 -19.13
C HIS A 254 -17.47 -2.98 -18.92
N ASN A 255 -18.36 -3.97 -18.80
CA ASN A 255 -18.10 -5.37 -19.06
C ASN A 255 -18.92 -5.80 -20.28
N GLU A 256 -18.61 -6.96 -20.86
CA GLU A 256 -19.13 -7.35 -22.17
C GLU A 256 -20.58 -7.85 -22.16
N LEU A 257 -21.20 -7.93 -20.99
CA LEU A 257 -22.63 -8.23 -20.82
C LEU A 257 -23.48 -6.98 -20.57
N ASP A 258 -22.85 -5.81 -20.47
CA ASP A 258 -23.51 -4.53 -20.21
C ASP A 258 -23.88 -3.83 -21.53
N GLU A 259 -25.08 -3.25 -21.61
CA GLU A 259 -25.57 -2.52 -22.79
C GLU A 259 -25.31 -1.01 -22.64
N PRO A 260 -24.28 -0.47 -23.29
CA PRO A 260 -23.86 0.91 -23.06
C PRO A 260 -24.77 1.96 -23.75
N SER A 261 -25.56 1.58 -24.76
CA SER A 261 -26.43 2.52 -25.46
C SER A 261 -27.57 3.08 -24.60
N PHE A 262 -27.87 2.45 -23.46
CA PHE A 262 -28.82 2.99 -22.48
C PHE A 262 -28.39 4.34 -21.91
N THR A 263 -27.09 4.63 -21.87
CA THR A 263 -26.56 5.87 -21.28
C THR A 263 -25.70 6.68 -22.26
N GLN A 264 -25.01 6.03 -23.21
CA GLN A 264 -24.16 6.68 -24.23
C GLN A 264 -24.53 6.34 -25.69
N PRO A 265 -25.78 6.55 -26.12
CA PRO A 265 -26.25 6.10 -27.45
C PRO A 265 -25.48 6.73 -28.62
N LYS A 266 -25.17 8.04 -28.55
CA LYS A 266 -24.44 8.76 -29.61
C LYS A 266 -23.00 8.26 -29.76
N MET A 267 -22.29 8.11 -28.65
CA MET A 267 -20.92 7.57 -28.63
C MET A 267 -20.89 6.17 -29.24
N TYR A 268 -21.80 5.28 -28.84
CA TYR A 268 -21.82 3.91 -29.35
C TYR A 268 -22.35 3.79 -30.78
N THR A 269 -23.12 4.77 -31.28
CA THR A 269 -23.43 4.87 -32.72
C THR A 269 -22.15 5.06 -33.53
N ILE A 270 -21.26 5.94 -33.09
CA ILE A 270 -19.95 6.17 -33.73
C ILE A 270 -19.04 4.93 -33.60
N ILE A 271 -18.97 4.35 -32.40
CA ILE A 271 -18.12 3.16 -32.16
C ILE A 271 -18.58 1.96 -33.00
N ARG A 272 -19.90 1.77 -33.18
CA ARG A 272 -20.45 0.67 -33.98
C ARG A 272 -20.26 0.87 -35.49
N SER A 273 -20.20 2.11 -35.98
CA SER A 273 -20.03 2.41 -37.41
C SER A 273 -18.58 2.35 -37.89
N ARG A 274 -17.61 2.35 -36.97
CA ARG A 274 -16.18 2.30 -37.30
C ARG A 274 -15.59 0.89 -37.26
N LYS A 275 -14.52 0.69 -38.03
CA LYS A 275 -13.62 -0.48 -37.96
C LYS A 275 -12.76 -0.43 -36.69
N SER A 276 -12.26 -1.59 -36.27
CA SER A 276 -11.34 -1.69 -35.13
C SER A 276 -9.95 -1.16 -35.48
N VAL A 277 -9.16 -0.80 -34.46
CA VAL A 277 -7.79 -0.29 -34.64
C VAL A 277 -6.91 -1.29 -35.40
N PRO A 278 -6.90 -2.60 -35.07
CA PRO A 278 -6.09 -3.57 -35.83
C PRO A 278 -6.48 -3.62 -37.31
N LEU A 279 -7.78 -3.66 -37.65
CA LEU A 279 -8.22 -3.71 -39.05
C LEU A 279 -7.82 -2.45 -39.83
N LEU A 280 -7.94 -1.27 -39.22
CA LEU A 280 -7.50 -0.02 -39.85
C LEU A 280 -5.99 -0.02 -40.14
N TYR A 281 -5.19 -0.57 -39.22
CA TYR A 281 -3.75 -0.64 -39.38
C TYR A 281 -3.33 -1.73 -40.39
N GLU A 282 -3.98 -2.89 -40.38
CA GLU A 282 -3.84 -3.95 -41.40
C GLU A 282 -4.08 -3.39 -42.81
N GLU A 283 -5.19 -2.66 -43.02
CA GLU A 283 -5.50 -2.01 -44.30
C GLU A 283 -4.41 -1.02 -44.72
N ARG A 284 -3.87 -0.25 -43.76
CA ARG A 284 -2.77 0.67 -44.02
C ARG A 284 -1.49 -0.08 -44.44
N LEU A 285 -1.15 -1.19 -43.80
CA LEU A 285 0.02 -2.01 -44.13
C LEU A 285 -0.10 -2.66 -45.52
N LEU A 286 -1.30 -3.13 -45.88
CA LEU A 286 -1.59 -3.67 -47.21
C LEU A 286 -1.49 -2.59 -48.31
N VAL A 287 -1.97 -1.38 -48.04
CA VAL A 287 -1.92 -0.25 -49.00
C VAL A 287 -0.51 0.37 -49.08
N SER A 288 0.22 0.46 -47.97
CA SER A 288 1.58 1.03 -47.94
C SER A 288 2.62 0.15 -48.62
N GLY A 289 2.39 -1.16 -48.71
CA GLY A 289 3.13 -2.05 -49.63
C GLY A 289 2.92 -1.73 -51.12
N ASN A 290 1.93 -0.88 -51.46
CA ASN A 290 1.57 -0.56 -52.85
C ASN A 290 1.52 0.95 -53.17
N ARG A 291 1.67 1.89 -52.20
CA ARG A 291 1.42 3.33 -52.42
C ARG A 291 2.35 4.36 -51.77
N PHE A 292 3.43 3.99 -51.06
CA PHE A 292 4.48 4.99 -50.71
C PHE A 292 5.53 5.08 -51.83
N ALA A 293 5.08 5.51 -53.00
CA ALA A 293 5.92 5.77 -54.18
C ALA A 293 6.03 7.27 -54.48
N ASP A 294 5.85 8.15 -53.49
CA ASP A 294 6.04 9.59 -53.71
C ASP A 294 6.92 10.26 -52.66
N SER A 295 8.17 10.51 -53.06
CA SER A 295 9.01 11.65 -52.67
C SER A 295 9.64 11.76 -51.27
N ARG A 296 10.15 10.66 -50.70
CA ARG A 296 11.43 10.68 -49.92
C ARG A 296 11.96 9.25 -49.69
N GLN A 297 13.02 8.90 -50.43
CA GLN A 297 13.78 7.64 -50.38
C GLN A 297 12.98 6.36 -50.71
N GLN A 298 13.18 5.87 -51.93
CA GLN A 298 12.94 4.48 -52.31
C GLN A 298 13.72 3.55 -51.37
N LEU A 299 13.06 3.03 -50.34
CA LEU A 299 13.38 1.72 -49.82
C LEU A 299 12.61 0.73 -50.68
N LYS A 300 13.33 0.05 -51.57
CA LYS A 300 12.85 -1.21 -52.17
C LYS A 300 12.74 -2.23 -51.03
N GLY A 301 11.63 -2.22 -50.31
CA GLY A 301 11.28 -3.23 -49.32
C GLY A 301 10.03 -3.94 -49.79
N GLU A 302 10.08 -5.27 -49.84
CA GLU A 302 8.89 -6.12 -49.87
C GLU A 302 7.86 -5.55 -48.87
N GLY A 303 6.59 -5.39 -49.26
CA GLY A 303 5.57 -4.93 -48.32
C GLY A 303 5.65 -5.71 -47.00
N VAL A 304 5.57 -5.02 -45.86
CA VAL A 304 5.73 -5.62 -44.51
C VAL A 304 4.78 -6.80 -44.31
N ILE A 305 3.62 -6.76 -44.98
CA ILE A 305 2.67 -7.87 -45.11
C ILE A 305 2.46 -8.13 -46.62
N LYS A 306 2.62 -9.37 -47.06
CA LYS A 306 2.62 -9.79 -48.48
C LYS A 306 1.21 -9.87 -49.09
N GLY A 307 0.17 -9.94 -48.27
CA GLY A 307 -1.22 -9.90 -48.71
C GLY A 307 -2.22 -10.37 -47.64
N GLN A 308 -3.52 -10.31 -47.97
CA GLN A 308 -4.60 -10.67 -47.04
C GLN A 308 -4.48 -12.10 -46.48
N ALA A 309 -3.98 -13.04 -47.28
CA ALA A 309 -3.79 -14.44 -46.87
C ALA A 309 -2.82 -14.58 -45.69
N GLU A 310 -1.79 -13.72 -45.59
CA GLU A 310 -0.85 -13.75 -44.47
C GLU A 310 -1.53 -13.36 -43.15
N ILE A 311 -2.38 -12.34 -43.18
CA ILE A 311 -3.17 -11.88 -42.02
C ILE A 311 -4.14 -12.97 -41.58
N ASP A 312 -4.85 -13.58 -42.52
CA ASP A 312 -5.86 -14.60 -42.22
C ASP A 312 -5.21 -15.88 -41.67
N ASN A 313 -4.06 -16.28 -42.23
CA ASN A 313 -3.26 -17.40 -41.72
C ASN A 313 -2.74 -17.13 -40.31
N PHE A 314 -2.21 -15.93 -40.03
CA PHE A 314 -1.77 -15.57 -38.68
C PHE A 314 -2.93 -15.64 -37.67
N ARG A 315 -4.08 -15.08 -38.03
CA ARG A 315 -5.28 -15.07 -37.18
C ARG A 315 -5.78 -16.50 -36.92
N GLN A 316 -5.81 -17.35 -37.95
CA GLN A 316 -6.21 -18.74 -37.82
C GLN A 316 -5.24 -19.52 -36.92
N ALA A 317 -3.93 -19.39 -37.15
CA ALA A 317 -2.92 -20.04 -36.32
C ALA A 317 -3.01 -19.62 -34.85
N TYR A 318 -3.25 -18.33 -34.58
CA TYR A 318 -3.45 -17.85 -33.20
C TYR A 318 -4.74 -18.40 -32.58
N PHE A 319 -5.84 -18.53 -33.33
CA PHE A 319 -7.05 -19.19 -32.85
C PHE A 319 -6.84 -20.68 -32.57
N ASP A 320 -6.13 -21.39 -33.45
CA ASP A 320 -5.83 -22.81 -33.29
C ASP A 320 -4.96 -23.05 -32.04
N LEU A 321 -3.95 -22.20 -31.82
CA LEU A 321 -3.15 -22.19 -30.60
C LEU A 321 -4.03 -22.01 -29.35
N LEU A 322 -4.93 -21.03 -29.34
CA LEU A 322 -5.81 -20.80 -28.18
C LEU A 322 -6.79 -21.96 -27.97
N ASP A 323 -7.27 -22.60 -29.02
CA ASP A 323 -8.13 -23.79 -28.93
C ASP A 323 -7.36 -25.02 -28.42
N GLU A 324 -6.09 -25.18 -28.78
CA GLU A 324 -5.18 -26.18 -28.18
C GLU A 324 -5.01 -25.93 -26.68
N LYS A 325 -4.66 -24.70 -26.27
CA LYS A 325 -4.46 -24.34 -24.86
C LYS A 325 -5.74 -24.49 -24.04
N LEU A 326 -6.90 -24.22 -24.64
CA LEU A 326 -8.21 -24.42 -23.99
C LEU A 326 -8.49 -25.90 -23.71
N LYS A 327 -8.12 -26.81 -24.62
CA LYS A 327 -8.23 -28.26 -24.39
C LYS A 327 -7.25 -28.73 -23.31
N ALA A 328 -6.00 -28.24 -23.36
CA ALA A 328 -5.00 -28.56 -22.35
C ALA A 328 -5.37 -28.06 -20.94
N SER A 329 -6.27 -27.09 -20.83
CA SER A 329 -6.69 -26.54 -19.54
C SER A 329 -7.47 -27.52 -18.66
N ASP A 330 -8.02 -28.61 -19.25
CA ASP A 330 -8.79 -29.62 -18.51
C ASP A 330 -7.91 -30.48 -17.60
N SER A 331 -6.62 -30.59 -17.91
CA SER A 331 -5.63 -31.34 -17.12
C SER A 331 -4.53 -30.45 -16.52
N TYR A 332 -4.73 -29.13 -16.53
CA TYR A 332 -3.76 -28.18 -16.00
C TYR A 332 -3.66 -28.25 -14.48
N VAL A 333 -2.44 -28.40 -13.97
CA VAL A 333 -2.12 -28.33 -12.55
C VAL A 333 -1.41 -27.01 -12.27
N PRO A 334 -1.94 -26.14 -11.39
CA PRO A 334 -1.30 -24.88 -11.08
C PRO A 334 0.05 -25.04 -10.36
N LYS A 335 0.88 -24.01 -10.41
CA LYS A 335 2.19 -23.95 -9.74
C LYS A 335 2.23 -22.74 -8.80
N ALA A 336 2.94 -22.87 -7.70
CA ALA A 336 3.18 -21.81 -6.74
C ALA A 336 4.66 -21.41 -6.75
N SER A 337 4.94 -20.15 -7.07
CA SER A 337 6.30 -19.59 -7.21
C SER A 337 6.59 -18.46 -6.21
N GLN A 338 5.72 -18.25 -5.22
CA GLN A 338 5.75 -17.07 -4.36
C GLN A 338 6.95 -17.03 -3.41
N LEU A 339 7.53 -18.19 -3.10
CA LEU A 339 8.73 -18.33 -2.28
C LEU A 339 10.01 -18.47 -3.13
N GLU A 340 9.95 -18.32 -4.45
CA GLU A 340 11.14 -18.37 -5.29
C GLU A 340 11.97 -17.07 -5.19
N GLY A 341 13.20 -17.12 -5.69
CA GLY A 341 14.10 -15.96 -5.76
C GLY A 341 14.51 -15.48 -4.37
N LYS A 342 14.29 -14.19 -4.06
CA LYS A 342 14.69 -13.60 -2.77
C LYS A 342 14.04 -14.26 -1.55
N TRP A 343 12.92 -14.95 -1.77
CA TRP A 343 12.13 -15.58 -0.72
C TRP A 343 12.48 -17.06 -0.50
N GLU A 344 13.50 -17.61 -1.17
CA GLU A 344 13.85 -19.04 -1.15
C GLU A 344 14.15 -19.59 0.26
N LYS A 345 14.59 -18.73 1.17
CA LYS A 345 14.90 -19.09 2.57
C LYS A 345 13.69 -19.00 3.49
N MET A 346 12.55 -18.53 2.98
CA MET A 346 11.31 -18.38 3.75
C MET A 346 10.44 -19.62 3.58
N THR A 347 9.62 -19.90 4.59
CA THR A 347 8.66 -20.99 4.63
C THR A 347 7.25 -20.45 4.73
N LEU A 348 6.26 -21.26 4.35
CA LEU A 348 4.88 -20.96 4.69
C LEU A 348 4.69 -21.11 6.21
N ALA A 349 3.94 -20.21 6.82
CA ALA A 349 3.60 -20.31 8.23
C ALA A 349 2.60 -21.46 8.43
N THR A 350 3.03 -22.50 9.14
CA THR A 350 2.19 -23.68 9.44
C THR A 350 1.58 -23.62 10.84
N GLU A 351 2.04 -22.68 11.67
CA GLU A 351 1.64 -22.53 13.08
C GLU A 351 1.44 -21.06 13.43
N THR A 352 0.41 -20.76 14.23
CA THR A 352 0.15 -19.40 14.72
C THR A 352 1.24 -18.90 15.66
N ILE A 353 1.90 -19.81 16.38
CA ILE A 353 2.91 -19.48 17.40
C ILE A 353 4.22 -20.20 17.07
N SER A 354 5.12 -19.49 16.42
CA SER A 354 6.54 -19.89 16.35
C SER A 354 7.33 -19.11 17.39
N LYS A 355 7.99 -19.82 18.31
CA LYS A 355 9.00 -19.22 19.18
C LYS A 355 10.22 -18.87 18.33
N ALA A 356 10.66 -17.62 18.40
CA ALA A 356 11.92 -17.18 17.81
C ALA A 356 12.88 -16.79 18.94
N ASN A 357 14.15 -17.17 18.84
CA ASN A 357 15.17 -16.67 19.76
C ASN A 357 15.46 -15.21 19.41
N THR A 358 14.98 -14.31 20.26
CA THR A 358 15.07 -12.86 20.10
C THR A 358 15.96 -12.20 21.16
N GLY A 359 16.47 -12.93 22.15
CA GLY A 359 17.46 -12.41 23.09
C GLY A 359 18.77 -12.02 22.42
N VAL A 360 19.48 -11.04 22.99
CA VAL A 360 20.80 -10.57 22.53
C VAL A 360 21.73 -10.45 23.72
N ASP A 361 23.02 -10.69 23.50
CA ASP A 361 24.04 -10.53 24.53
C ASP A 361 23.99 -9.13 25.19
N VAL A 362 23.96 -9.08 26.52
CA VAL A 362 23.74 -7.83 27.28
C VAL A 362 24.90 -6.83 27.09
N PRO A 363 26.19 -7.22 27.15
CA PRO A 363 27.29 -6.36 26.75
C PRO A 363 27.10 -5.71 25.37
N LEU A 364 26.68 -6.49 24.37
CA LEU A 364 26.38 -5.97 23.04
C LEU A 364 25.22 -4.96 23.06
N LEU A 365 24.13 -5.25 23.78
CA LEU A 365 23.03 -4.31 23.95
C LEU A 365 23.50 -3.00 24.59
N LYS A 366 24.37 -3.05 25.59
CA LYS A 366 24.94 -1.84 26.18
C LYS A 366 25.78 -1.04 25.18
N ALA A 367 26.56 -1.71 24.32
CA ALA A 367 27.32 -1.05 23.26
C ALA A 367 26.40 -0.37 22.24
N ILE A 368 25.35 -1.06 21.78
CA ILE A 368 24.33 -0.50 20.87
C ILE A 368 23.66 0.71 21.51
N GLY A 369 23.26 0.62 22.78
CA GLY A 369 22.60 1.70 23.50
C GLY A 369 23.43 2.98 23.56
N LYS A 370 24.74 2.86 23.80
CA LYS A 370 25.68 4.00 23.74
C LYS A 370 25.80 4.56 22.32
N ALA A 371 25.97 3.69 21.33
CA ALA A 371 26.12 4.09 19.93
C ALA A 371 24.87 4.77 19.35
N SER A 372 23.68 4.40 19.82
CA SER A 372 22.41 4.98 19.37
C SER A 372 22.24 6.48 19.64
N VAL A 373 23.07 7.07 20.49
CA VAL A 373 23.08 8.50 20.84
C VAL A 373 24.44 9.15 20.65
N ALA A 374 25.37 8.45 19.99
CA ALA A 374 26.68 8.99 19.68
C ALA A 374 26.57 10.05 18.58
N VAL A 375 27.23 11.18 18.79
CA VAL A 375 27.32 12.28 17.82
C VAL A 375 28.78 12.64 17.54
N PRO A 376 29.10 13.14 16.33
CA PRO A 376 30.43 13.63 16.02
C PRO A 376 30.81 14.80 16.95
N PRO A 377 32.09 14.94 17.37
CA PRO A 377 32.52 16.01 18.28
C PRO A 377 32.17 17.42 17.82
N GLN A 378 32.15 17.65 16.52
CA GLN A 378 31.85 18.94 15.89
C GLN A 378 30.34 19.26 15.81
N MET A 379 29.48 18.27 16.05
CA MET A 379 28.03 18.43 15.90
C MET A 379 27.44 19.19 17.09
N SER A 380 26.69 20.26 16.81
CA SER A 380 26.04 21.06 17.86
C SER A 380 24.64 20.54 18.15
N VAL A 381 24.50 19.68 19.17
CA VAL A 381 23.20 19.14 19.58
C VAL A 381 22.43 20.15 20.45
N HIS A 382 21.10 20.14 20.35
CA HIS A 382 20.26 20.97 21.22
C HIS A 382 20.46 20.62 22.72
N PRO A 383 20.73 21.58 23.62
CA PRO A 383 21.10 21.30 25.03
C PRO A 383 20.07 20.45 25.81
N ARG A 384 18.77 20.63 25.52
CA ARG A 384 17.73 19.78 26.14
C ARG A 384 17.81 18.33 25.69
N LEU A 385 18.19 18.03 24.44
CA LEU A 385 18.35 16.66 23.96
C LEU A 385 19.57 16.02 24.58
N GLU A 386 20.68 16.76 24.67
CA GLU A 386 21.89 16.29 25.32
C GLU A 386 21.63 15.87 26.77
N LYS A 387 20.92 16.71 27.55
CA LYS A 387 20.58 16.41 28.93
C LYS A 387 19.48 15.35 29.08
N ALA A 388 18.35 15.50 28.40
CA ALA A 388 17.14 14.72 28.67
C ALA A 388 17.06 13.40 27.88
N HIS A 389 17.74 13.31 26.74
CA HIS A 389 17.74 12.12 25.88
C HIS A 389 19.08 11.39 25.92
N ILE A 390 20.17 12.06 25.53
CA ILE A 390 21.50 11.44 25.39
C ILE A 390 22.03 10.98 26.76
N GLN A 391 22.21 11.91 27.70
CA GLN A 391 22.74 11.58 29.03
C GLN A 391 21.83 10.62 29.81
N SER A 392 20.51 10.77 29.64
CA SER A 392 19.50 9.87 30.22
C SER A 392 19.65 8.44 29.71
N ARG A 393 19.79 8.24 28.38
CA ARG A 393 20.01 6.91 27.79
C ARG A 393 21.35 6.33 28.23
N LEU A 394 22.43 7.12 28.23
CA LEU A 394 23.75 6.66 28.70
C LEU A 394 23.71 6.17 30.16
N THR A 395 23.00 6.90 31.02
CA THR A 395 22.84 6.51 32.45
C THR A 395 22.08 5.19 32.59
N LYS A 396 20.94 5.05 31.90
CA LYS A 396 20.12 3.83 31.91
C LYS A 396 20.87 2.62 31.34
N ILE A 397 21.65 2.82 30.29
CA ILE A 397 22.47 1.76 29.68
C ILE A 397 23.62 1.34 30.60
N ALA A 398 24.25 2.29 31.29
CA ALA A 398 25.30 1.99 32.27
C ALA A 398 24.74 1.15 33.42
N SER A 399 23.64 1.58 34.04
CA SER A 399 22.99 0.87 35.15
C SER A 399 22.35 -0.45 34.73
N GLY A 400 21.91 -0.58 33.48
CA GLY A 400 21.18 -1.74 32.97
C GLY A 400 19.72 -1.82 33.43
N ASN A 401 19.23 -0.82 34.16
CA ASN A 401 17.88 -0.78 34.70
C ASN A 401 17.11 0.44 34.17
N LYS A 402 15.78 0.40 34.29
CA LYS A 402 14.89 1.50 33.87
C LYS A 402 15.03 1.86 32.38
N ILE A 403 15.24 0.85 31.53
CA ILE A 403 15.24 0.99 30.09
C ILE A 403 13.84 1.45 29.65
N ASP A 404 13.75 2.57 28.95
CA ASP A 404 12.50 3.13 28.44
C ASP A 404 12.20 2.64 27.02
N TRP A 405 11.01 2.99 26.52
CA TRP A 405 10.48 2.45 25.26
C TRP A 405 11.37 2.74 24.05
N ALA A 406 11.81 3.99 23.91
CA ALA A 406 12.67 4.41 22.80
C ALA A 406 14.07 3.79 22.89
N THR A 407 14.58 3.53 24.10
CA THR A 407 15.84 2.79 24.25
C THR A 407 15.65 1.32 23.85
N GLY A 408 14.58 0.65 24.28
CA GLY A 408 14.26 -0.71 23.83
C GLY A 408 14.11 -0.83 22.30
N GLU A 409 13.48 0.15 21.66
CA GLU A 409 13.39 0.24 20.19
C GLU A 409 14.77 0.36 19.52
N ALA A 410 15.63 1.27 20.01
CA ALA A 410 16.97 1.47 19.48
C ALA A 410 17.85 0.21 19.64
N LEU A 411 17.72 -0.50 20.76
CA LEU A 411 18.39 -1.77 21.01
C LEU A 411 17.94 -2.87 20.03
N ALA A 412 16.63 -2.94 19.74
CA ALA A 412 16.09 -3.91 18.78
C ALA A 412 16.56 -3.60 17.36
N CYS A 413 16.47 -2.33 16.94
CA CYS A 413 16.93 -1.92 15.62
C CYS A 413 18.43 -2.16 15.47
N GLY A 414 19.26 -1.65 16.39
CA GLY A 414 20.71 -1.78 16.30
C GLY A 414 21.19 -3.24 16.32
N SER A 415 20.54 -4.12 17.10
CA SER A 415 20.88 -5.55 17.08
C SER A 415 20.50 -6.23 15.76
N LEU A 416 19.38 -5.85 15.14
CA LEU A 416 19.02 -6.34 13.80
C LEU A 416 19.98 -5.85 12.72
N LEU A 417 20.44 -4.59 12.80
CA LEU A 417 21.43 -4.06 11.88
C LEU A 417 22.74 -4.86 11.96
N LEU A 418 23.21 -5.20 13.16
CA LEU A 418 24.41 -6.03 13.32
C LEU A 418 24.23 -7.48 12.88
N GLU A 419 23.00 -7.98 12.81
CA GLU A 419 22.67 -9.29 12.21
C GLU A 419 22.56 -9.23 10.68
N GLY A 420 22.79 -8.06 10.07
CA GLY A 420 22.74 -7.85 8.62
C GLY A 420 21.34 -7.54 8.07
N TYR A 421 20.32 -7.39 8.92
CA TYR A 421 18.99 -6.95 8.48
C TYR A 421 18.95 -5.44 8.28
N GLY A 422 18.22 -4.98 7.27
CA GLY A 422 17.87 -3.57 7.16
C GLY A 422 16.70 -3.20 8.07
N VAL A 423 16.58 -1.92 8.41
CA VAL A 423 15.40 -1.38 9.11
C VAL A 423 14.94 -0.13 8.38
N ARG A 424 13.65 -0.03 8.10
CA ARG A 424 13.03 1.17 7.53
C ARG A 424 11.90 1.62 8.45
N ILE A 425 11.95 2.87 8.91
CA ILE A 425 10.89 3.48 9.71
C ILE A 425 10.34 4.66 8.92
N CYS A 426 9.08 4.57 8.52
CA CYS A 426 8.41 5.53 7.69
C CYS A 426 7.13 6.05 8.35
N GLY A 427 6.89 7.35 8.23
CA GLY A 427 5.69 8.01 8.73
C GLY A 427 5.94 9.48 9.03
N GLN A 428 4.91 10.17 9.48
CA GLN A 428 5.00 11.59 9.79
C GLN A 428 5.87 11.80 11.05
N ASP A 429 6.92 12.62 10.93
CA ASP A 429 7.83 13.01 12.01
C ASP A 429 8.59 11.85 12.69
N VAL A 430 8.65 10.66 12.10
CA VAL A 430 9.19 9.45 12.74
C VAL A 430 10.64 9.58 13.20
N GLY A 431 11.46 10.41 12.54
CA GLY A 431 12.86 10.58 12.93
C GLY A 431 13.04 11.20 14.32
N ARG A 432 12.21 12.19 14.67
CA ARG A 432 12.11 12.70 16.05
C ARG A 432 11.19 11.81 16.90
N GLY A 433 10.14 11.29 16.28
CA GLY A 433 8.95 10.73 16.90
C GLY A 433 7.95 11.83 17.25
N THR A 434 6.66 11.57 17.02
CA THR A 434 5.54 12.47 17.35
C THR A 434 5.66 13.03 18.77
N PHE A 435 5.93 12.15 19.73
CA PHE A 435 6.02 12.48 21.15
C PHE A 435 7.41 12.93 21.57
N SER A 436 8.32 13.25 20.64
CA SER A 436 9.72 13.62 20.89
C SER A 436 10.45 12.59 21.78
N GLN A 437 10.25 11.32 21.49
CA GLN A 437 10.79 10.21 22.27
C GLN A 437 11.95 9.50 21.58
N ARG A 438 11.94 9.43 20.24
CA ARG A 438 12.78 8.50 19.48
C ARG A 438 14.15 9.06 19.20
N HIS A 439 14.20 10.23 18.55
CA HIS A 439 15.44 10.87 18.09
C HIS A 439 16.39 9.90 17.36
N ALA A 440 15.83 9.08 16.46
CA ALA A 440 16.60 8.20 15.59
C ALA A 440 17.49 9.00 14.63
N MET A 441 17.09 10.24 14.33
CA MET A 441 17.92 11.24 13.69
C MET A 441 18.13 12.43 14.64
N LEU A 442 19.34 13.00 14.60
CA LEU A 442 19.71 14.23 15.30
C LEU A 442 20.06 15.30 14.28
N VAL A 443 19.70 16.54 14.57
CA VAL A 443 19.88 17.70 13.68
C VAL A 443 20.85 18.68 14.32
N ASP A 444 21.90 19.05 13.60
CA ASP A 444 22.87 20.04 14.05
C ASP A 444 22.20 21.43 14.11
N GLN A 445 22.32 22.10 15.25
CA GLN A 445 21.70 23.40 15.49
C GLN A 445 22.36 24.56 14.71
N LYS A 446 23.52 24.35 14.10
CA LYS A 446 24.25 25.37 13.33
C LYS A 446 23.99 25.30 11.83
N ASN A 447 23.88 24.09 11.27
CA ASN A 447 23.82 23.90 9.81
C ASN A 447 22.74 22.92 9.35
N GLU A 448 21.89 22.44 10.27
CA GLU A 448 20.78 21.52 9.99
C GLU A 448 21.17 20.17 9.37
N SER A 449 22.47 19.86 9.35
CA SER A 449 22.93 18.53 8.93
C SER A 449 22.38 17.46 9.86
N ILE A 450 22.04 16.31 9.27
CA ILE A 450 21.35 15.22 9.96
C ILE A 450 22.34 14.07 10.15
N ILE A 451 22.36 13.49 11.35
CA ILE A 451 22.98 12.19 11.61
C ILE A 451 21.94 11.19 12.08
N VAL A 452 22.07 9.94 11.62
CA VAL A 452 21.38 8.77 12.15
C VAL A 452 22.43 7.91 12.88
N PRO A 453 22.56 8.00 14.23
CA PRO A 453 23.69 7.41 14.95
C PRO A 453 23.85 5.90 14.73
N LEU A 454 22.75 5.15 14.60
CA LEU A 454 22.76 3.70 14.37
C LEU A 454 23.34 3.28 13.02
N ASN A 455 23.51 4.19 12.06
CA ASN A 455 24.16 3.89 10.77
C ASN A 455 25.69 3.89 10.86
N ASN A 456 26.27 4.24 12.02
CA ASN A 456 27.70 4.16 12.30
C ASN A 456 28.03 3.12 13.39
N LEU A 457 27.13 2.15 13.60
CA LEU A 457 27.18 1.19 14.70
C LEU A 457 28.33 0.18 14.58
N ALA A 458 28.55 -0.39 13.40
CA ALA A 458 29.57 -1.41 13.13
C ALA A 458 30.96 -0.90 13.50
N ALA A 459 31.31 0.32 13.07
CA ALA A 459 32.56 0.97 13.43
C ALA A 459 32.71 1.18 14.95
N GLN A 460 31.61 1.47 15.65
CA GLN A 460 31.64 1.72 17.10
C GLN A 460 31.74 0.44 17.95
N VAL A 461 31.25 -0.70 17.43
CA VAL A 461 31.26 -1.98 18.16
C VAL A 461 32.29 -2.98 17.61
N GLY A 462 33.07 -2.60 16.59
CA GLY A 462 34.09 -3.46 15.96
C GLY A 462 33.51 -4.59 15.11
N ALA A 463 32.33 -4.41 14.51
CA ALA A 463 31.75 -5.38 13.57
C ALA A 463 32.22 -5.11 12.13
N GLU A 464 32.37 -6.17 11.33
CA GLU A 464 32.82 -6.05 9.93
C GLU A 464 31.79 -5.37 9.02
N SER A 465 30.50 -5.58 9.29
CA SER A 465 29.40 -5.01 8.51
C SER A 465 28.16 -4.80 9.37
N GLN A 466 27.22 -4.01 8.85
CA GLN A 466 25.88 -3.86 9.39
C GLN A 466 24.89 -3.65 8.24
N GLY A 467 23.60 -3.91 8.51
CA GLY A 467 22.50 -3.35 7.73
C GLY A 467 22.35 -1.84 7.96
N PHE A 468 21.41 -1.24 7.24
CA PHE A 468 21.15 0.19 7.28
C PHE A 468 19.79 0.53 7.88
N LEU A 469 19.72 1.60 8.68
CA LEU A 469 18.49 2.20 9.17
C LEU A 469 18.10 3.39 8.28
N GLU A 470 17.03 3.22 7.51
CA GLU A 470 16.41 4.28 6.73
C GLU A 470 15.27 4.93 7.54
N VAL A 471 15.51 6.15 8.01
CA VAL A 471 14.51 6.97 8.73
C VAL A 471 13.83 7.89 7.72
N THR A 472 12.55 7.67 7.49
CA THR A 472 11.78 8.34 6.44
C THR A 472 10.65 9.18 7.05
N ASN A 473 10.89 10.48 7.21
CA ASN A 473 9.78 11.41 7.48
C ASN A 473 8.92 11.52 6.22
N SER A 474 7.72 10.97 6.25
CA SER A 474 6.78 11.03 5.13
C SER A 474 6.17 12.42 5.00
N ASN A 475 5.59 12.72 3.84
CA ASN A 475 4.61 13.80 3.73
C ASN A 475 3.32 13.44 4.51
N LEU A 476 2.38 14.38 4.55
CA LEU A 476 1.07 14.21 5.20
C LEU A 476 0.12 13.37 4.33
N SER A 477 0.46 12.10 4.15
CA SER A 477 -0.34 11.09 3.45
C SER A 477 -0.27 9.78 4.23
N GLU A 478 -1.41 9.12 4.44
CA GLU A 478 -1.44 7.76 4.99
C GLU A 478 -1.70 6.73 3.90
N LEU A 479 -2.58 7.01 2.94
CA LEU A 479 -3.04 6.02 1.95
C LEU A 479 -1.91 5.64 0.98
N ALA A 480 -1.28 6.61 0.32
CA ALA A 480 -0.15 6.32 -0.57
C ALA A 480 1.09 5.87 0.21
N VAL A 481 1.39 6.46 1.36
CA VAL A 481 2.56 6.07 2.16
C VAL A 481 2.44 4.62 2.66
N LEU A 482 1.31 4.20 3.23
CA LEU A 482 1.14 2.82 3.67
C LEU A 482 1.16 1.83 2.48
N GLY A 483 0.57 2.21 1.34
CA GLY A 483 0.67 1.42 0.12
C GLY A 483 2.12 1.25 -0.35
N PHE A 484 2.91 2.31 -0.27
CA PHE A 484 4.33 2.29 -0.59
C PHE A 484 5.11 1.37 0.35
N GLU A 485 4.91 1.47 1.67
CA GLU A 485 5.58 0.62 2.64
C GLU A 485 5.17 -0.86 2.53
N TYR A 486 3.92 -1.15 2.13
CA TYR A 486 3.52 -2.51 1.76
C TYR A 486 4.26 -3.01 0.51
N GLY A 487 4.43 -2.16 -0.50
CA GLY A 487 5.24 -2.47 -1.69
C GLY A 487 6.70 -2.77 -1.36
N MET A 488 7.29 -2.03 -0.42
CA MET A 488 8.63 -2.30 0.12
C MET A 488 8.66 -3.68 0.80
N SER A 489 7.72 -3.95 1.71
CA SER A 489 7.75 -5.14 2.57
C SER A 489 7.57 -6.47 1.83
N ILE A 490 6.88 -6.49 0.68
CA ILE A 490 6.71 -7.69 -0.14
C ILE A 490 7.93 -7.99 -1.04
N GLU A 491 8.87 -7.06 -1.15
CA GLU A 491 10.10 -7.21 -1.97
C GLU A 491 11.36 -7.41 -1.11
N THR A 492 11.33 -7.01 0.17
CA THR A 492 12.48 -7.07 1.10
C THR A 492 12.26 -8.05 2.26
N PRO A 493 12.50 -9.36 2.08
CA PRO A 493 12.40 -10.34 3.17
C PRO A 493 13.41 -10.09 4.30
N ASP A 494 14.48 -9.35 4.03
CA ASP A 494 15.61 -9.03 4.91
C ASP A 494 15.55 -7.61 5.52
N VAL A 495 14.45 -6.88 5.34
CA VAL A 495 14.25 -5.54 5.92
C VAL A 495 13.03 -5.50 6.84
N LEU A 496 13.22 -4.97 8.05
CA LEU A 496 12.12 -4.64 8.95
C LEU A 496 11.47 -3.33 8.51
N ASN A 497 10.33 -3.43 7.83
CA ASN A 497 9.57 -2.27 7.36
C ASN A 497 8.52 -1.87 8.41
N ILE A 498 8.65 -0.65 8.93
CA ILE A 498 7.78 -0.08 9.96
C ILE A 498 7.10 1.16 9.38
N TRP A 499 5.78 1.16 9.38
CA TRP A 499 4.95 2.34 9.16
C TRP A 499 4.38 2.81 10.50
N GLU A 500 4.58 4.08 10.85
CA GLU A 500 4.04 4.67 12.07
C GLU A 500 3.03 5.78 11.73
N ALA A 501 1.80 5.61 12.22
CA ALA A 501 0.82 6.68 12.21
C ALA A 501 1.16 7.73 13.27
N GLN A 502 0.93 9.02 12.99
CA GLN A 502 1.23 10.08 13.96
C GLN A 502 0.45 9.87 15.28
N PHE A 503 -0.85 9.59 15.14
CA PHE A 503 -1.70 8.95 16.13
C PHE A 503 -2.38 7.74 15.50
N GLY A 504 -2.64 6.72 16.31
CA GLY A 504 -3.22 5.48 15.84
C GLY A 504 -4.59 5.68 15.18
N ASP A 505 -5.32 6.74 15.53
CA ASP A 505 -6.63 7.11 15.01
C ASP A 505 -6.63 7.39 13.48
N PHE A 506 -5.50 7.86 12.92
CA PHE A 506 -5.40 8.31 11.51
C PHE A 506 -5.20 7.17 10.50
N PHE A 507 -5.04 5.92 10.97
CA PHE A 507 -4.88 4.75 10.09
C PHE A 507 -6.04 4.57 9.09
N ASN A 508 -7.22 5.07 9.43
CA ASN A 508 -8.45 4.88 8.68
C ASN A 508 -8.42 5.57 7.30
N SER A 509 -7.58 6.60 7.10
CA SER A 509 -7.32 7.18 5.78
C SER A 509 -6.70 6.15 4.82
N ALA A 510 -5.96 5.16 5.34
CA ALA A 510 -5.32 4.09 4.57
C ALA A 510 -6.12 2.77 4.59
N GLN A 511 -7.39 2.78 4.97
CA GLN A 511 -8.21 1.57 5.17
C GLN A 511 -8.21 0.64 3.94
N VAL A 512 -8.24 1.20 2.72
CA VAL A 512 -8.20 0.39 1.48
C VAL A 512 -6.94 -0.49 1.43
N ILE A 513 -5.78 0.05 1.79
CA ILE A 513 -4.52 -0.73 1.80
C ILE A 513 -4.57 -1.79 2.91
N ILE A 514 -5.09 -1.44 4.08
CA ILE A 514 -5.20 -2.37 5.20
C ILE A 514 -6.11 -3.54 4.85
N ASP A 515 -7.29 -3.26 4.29
CA ASP A 515 -8.31 -4.27 3.96
C ASP A 515 -7.86 -5.19 2.84
N THR A 516 -7.24 -4.64 1.80
CA THR A 516 -7.08 -5.34 0.51
C THR A 516 -5.67 -5.81 0.22
N TYR A 517 -4.68 -5.34 0.99
CA TYR A 517 -3.29 -5.78 0.86
C TYR A 517 -2.76 -6.36 2.16
N VAL A 518 -2.83 -5.61 3.27
CA VAL A 518 -2.21 -6.02 4.54
C VAL A 518 -2.95 -7.21 5.16
N ALA A 519 -4.29 -7.15 5.21
CA ALA A 519 -5.11 -8.21 5.81
C ALA A 519 -5.24 -9.45 4.91
N SER A 520 -5.29 -9.25 3.59
CA SER A 520 -5.71 -10.29 2.64
C SER A 520 -4.62 -10.74 1.67
N GLY A 521 -3.47 -10.07 1.60
CA GLY A 521 -2.45 -10.36 0.58
C GLY A 521 -1.82 -11.75 0.68
N GLU A 522 -1.72 -12.29 1.90
CA GLU A 522 -1.28 -13.66 2.17
C GLU A 522 -2.46 -14.61 2.43
N SER A 523 -3.51 -14.11 3.07
CA SER A 523 -4.29 -14.86 4.06
C SER A 523 -5.43 -15.69 3.50
N GLU A 524 -5.61 -16.86 4.14
CA GLU A 524 -6.69 -17.82 4.01
C GLU A 524 -7.91 -17.37 4.85
N PHE A 525 -8.81 -16.59 4.26
CA PHE A 525 -10.06 -16.24 4.94
C PHE A 525 -10.89 -17.53 5.11
N GLY A 526 -11.39 -17.77 6.33
CA GLY A 526 -12.05 -19.02 6.75
C GLY A 526 -12.83 -19.74 5.64
N TRP A 527 -12.43 -21.00 5.41
CA TRP A 527 -12.76 -21.87 4.27
C TRP A 527 -12.05 -21.47 2.95
N GLU A 528 -10.82 -21.95 2.72
CA GLU A 528 -10.17 -22.11 1.39
C GLU A 528 -9.75 -20.87 0.56
N TRP A 529 -9.85 -19.62 1.03
CA TRP A 529 -9.52 -18.46 0.18
C TRP A 529 -8.26 -17.70 0.61
N SER A 530 -7.10 -18.04 0.05
CA SER A 530 -5.94 -17.12 -0.05
C SER A 530 -5.94 -16.39 -1.40
N PHE A 531 -5.71 -15.07 -1.35
CA PHE A 531 -5.75 -14.22 -2.55
C PHE A 531 -4.48 -14.37 -3.40
N TRP A 532 -3.30 -14.03 -2.89
CA TRP A 532 -2.08 -13.92 -3.72
C TRP A 532 -0.84 -14.61 -3.14
N LEU A 533 -0.94 -15.25 -1.97
CA LEU A 533 0.18 -15.89 -1.26
C LEU A 533 1.40 -14.96 -1.05
N ARG A 534 1.17 -13.65 -0.84
CA ARG A 534 2.23 -12.66 -0.64
C ARG A 534 2.49 -12.41 0.84
N GLN A 535 3.60 -12.96 1.34
CA GLN A 535 4.09 -12.64 2.67
C GLN A 535 4.54 -11.18 2.76
N SER A 536 4.29 -10.55 3.92
CA SER A 536 4.66 -9.17 4.21
C SER A 536 5.11 -9.05 5.65
N GLY A 537 6.28 -8.44 5.86
CA GLY A 537 6.85 -8.22 7.21
C GLY A 537 6.42 -6.90 7.86
N LEU A 538 5.47 -6.19 7.26
CA LEU A 538 5.09 -4.82 7.61
C LEU A 538 4.63 -4.71 9.07
N VAL A 539 5.24 -3.78 9.81
CA VAL A 539 4.83 -3.40 11.15
C VAL A 539 4.04 -2.09 11.07
N MET A 540 2.82 -2.06 11.59
CA MET A 540 2.01 -0.85 11.74
C MET A 540 2.05 -0.41 13.20
N LEU A 541 2.72 0.70 13.50
CA LEU A 541 2.74 1.31 14.83
C LEU A 541 1.61 2.34 14.95
N LEU A 542 0.66 2.08 15.85
CA LEU A 542 -0.56 2.87 16.00
C LEU A 542 -0.67 3.43 17.43
N PRO A 543 -0.19 4.66 17.69
CA PRO A 543 -0.24 5.25 19.03
C PRO A 543 -1.67 5.30 19.60
N HIS A 544 -1.88 4.69 20.76
CA HIS A 544 -3.18 4.47 21.37
C HIS A 544 -3.17 4.83 22.85
N GLY A 545 -4.30 5.31 23.37
CA GLY A 545 -4.52 5.53 24.80
C GLY A 545 -5.59 6.58 25.08
N PHE A 546 -6.55 6.26 25.94
CA PHE A 546 -7.57 7.20 26.41
C PHE A 546 -6.96 8.15 27.45
N ASP A 547 -6.27 9.18 26.95
CA ASP A 547 -5.49 10.13 27.76
C ASP A 547 -6.22 11.48 27.94
N GLY A 548 -7.49 11.58 27.53
CA GLY A 548 -8.28 12.81 27.59
C GLY A 548 -8.07 13.77 26.41
N ALA A 549 -7.44 13.31 25.33
CA ALA A 549 -7.09 14.12 24.16
C ALA A 549 -8.19 14.22 23.07
N GLY A 550 -9.40 13.75 23.36
CA GLY A 550 -10.52 13.75 22.41
C GLY A 550 -10.59 12.51 21.50
N PRO A 551 -11.61 12.43 20.62
CA PRO A 551 -11.95 11.22 19.88
C PRO A 551 -10.97 10.87 18.75
N GLU A 552 -10.18 11.82 18.23
CA GLU A 552 -9.19 11.59 17.16
C GLU A 552 -7.75 11.40 17.67
N HIS A 553 -7.55 11.30 18.99
CA HIS A 553 -6.22 11.12 19.59
C HIS A 553 -6.21 10.07 20.70
N SER A 554 -7.16 9.13 20.67
CA SER A 554 -7.37 8.18 21.77
C SER A 554 -7.32 6.73 21.33
N SER A 555 -7.85 6.41 20.14
CA SER A 555 -8.09 5.03 19.74
C SER A 555 -7.59 4.74 18.33
N CYS A 556 -6.62 3.83 18.26
CA CYS A 556 -6.30 3.11 17.02
C CYS A 556 -7.40 2.15 16.54
N ARG A 557 -8.60 2.13 17.15
CA ARG A 557 -9.74 1.27 16.79
C ARG A 557 -9.34 -0.21 16.71
N VAL A 558 -8.66 -0.69 17.75
CA VAL A 558 -8.13 -2.06 17.82
C VAL A 558 -9.19 -3.12 17.47
N GLU A 559 -10.45 -2.88 17.84
CA GLU A 559 -11.59 -3.73 17.53
C GLU A 559 -11.75 -4.02 16.04
N ARG A 560 -11.38 -3.08 15.16
CA ARG A 560 -11.44 -3.25 13.70
C ARG A 560 -10.38 -4.24 13.23
N PHE A 561 -9.15 -4.11 13.70
CA PHE A 561 -8.08 -5.05 13.38
C PHE A 561 -8.38 -6.45 13.90
N LEU A 562 -9.00 -6.56 15.08
CA LEU A 562 -9.45 -7.84 15.62
C LEU A 562 -10.57 -8.45 14.79
N GLN A 563 -11.56 -7.65 14.38
CA GLN A 563 -12.66 -8.09 13.52
C GLN A 563 -12.18 -8.59 12.15
N MET A 564 -11.15 -7.96 11.60
CA MET A 564 -10.55 -8.33 10.32
C MET A 564 -9.56 -9.49 10.42
N SER A 565 -9.31 -10.01 11.63
CA SER A 565 -8.47 -11.18 11.79
C SER A 565 -9.27 -12.44 11.47
N ASP A 566 -8.65 -13.39 10.77
CA ASP A 566 -9.20 -14.70 10.44
C ASP A 566 -9.04 -15.73 11.59
N ASP A 567 -8.86 -15.24 12.82
CA ASP A 567 -8.79 -16.09 14.02
C ASP A 567 -10.17 -16.71 14.32
N ARG A 568 -10.17 -18.00 14.66
CA ARG A 568 -11.41 -18.76 14.83
C ARG A 568 -12.02 -18.55 16.21
N PHE A 569 -13.35 -18.48 16.26
CA PHE A 569 -14.09 -18.39 17.52
C PHE A 569 -14.17 -19.74 18.26
N ASP A 570 -14.23 -20.86 17.52
CA ASP A 570 -14.33 -22.22 18.08
C ASP A 570 -12.97 -22.72 18.61
N VAL A 571 -12.86 -22.75 19.93
CA VAL A 571 -11.66 -23.09 20.69
C VAL A 571 -11.52 -24.55 21.06
N ALA A 572 -12.62 -25.31 20.97
CA ALA A 572 -12.61 -26.69 21.43
C ALA A 572 -11.93 -27.60 20.41
N ASN A 573 -11.87 -27.16 19.16
CA ASN A 573 -11.32 -27.94 18.06
C ASN A 573 -9.86 -27.56 17.76
N THR A 574 -8.93 -28.19 18.45
CA THR A 574 -7.48 -28.03 18.25
C THR A 574 -6.93 -28.81 17.04
N SER A 575 -7.78 -29.55 16.30
CA SER A 575 -7.32 -30.34 15.15
C SER A 575 -6.97 -29.49 13.92
N LYS A 576 -7.40 -28.23 13.86
CA LYS A 576 -7.06 -27.29 12.79
C LYS A 576 -6.08 -26.23 13.30
N LYS A 577 -4.83 -26.30 12.85
CA LYS A 577 -3.83 -25.24 13.04
C LYS A 577 -4.33 -23.97 12.35
N VAL A 578 -4.29 -22.82 13.03
CA VAL A 578 -4.74 -21.53 12.48
C VAL A 578 -3.50 -20.74 12.06
N ASN A 579 -3.37 -20.37 10.78
CA ASN A 579 -2.35 -19.42 10.34
C ASN A 579 -3.03 -18.06 10.16
N VAL A 580 -2.97 -17.20 11.18
CA VAL A 580 -3.67 -15.92 11.12
C VAL A 580 -3.07 -15.00 10.05
N ASN A 581 -3.91 -14.12 9.51
CA ASN A 581 -3.53 -13.12 8.52
C ASN A 581 -2.50 -12.10 9.02
N TRP A 582 -2.54 -11.75 10.30
CA TRP A 582 -1.60 -10.84 10.93
C TRP A 582 -1.55 -11.04 12.44
N HIS A 583 -0.63 -10.37 13.12
CA HIS A 583 -0.58 -10.33 14.58
C HIS A 583 -1.00 -8.95 15.09
N VAL A 584 -1.97 -8.88 15.99
CA VAL A 584 -2.39 -7.62 16.65
C VAL A 584 -1.89 -7.61 18.08
N VAL A 585 -0.98 -6.70 18.44
CA VAL A 585 -0.31 -6.68 19.75
C VAL A 585 -0.46 -5.39 20.53
N ASN A 586 -0.59 -5.49 21.85
CA ASN A 586 -0.60 -4.34 22.77
C ASN A 586 0.45 -4.51 23.88
N PRO A 587 1.74 -4.27 23.56
CA PRO A 587 2.82 -4.40 24.52
C PRO A 587 2.73 -3.35 25.63
N THR A 588 3.24 -3.67 26.82
CA THR A 588 3.29 -2.75 27.97
C THR A 588 4.67 -2.46 28.51
N THR A 589 5.68 -3.21 28.07
CA THR A 589 7.07 -3.01 28.49
C THR A 589 8.00 -2.84 27.27
N PRO A 590 9.10 -2.09 27.41
CA PRO A 590 10.13 -1.97 26.39
C PRO A 590 10.75 -3.31 25.98
N ALA A 591 10.93 -4.26 26.91
CA ALA A 591 11.44 -5.60 26.58
C ALA A 591 10.48 -6.37 25.65
N GLN A 592 9.17 -6.25 25.87
CA GLN A 592 8.17 -6.85 24.97
C GLN A 592 8.23 -6.25 23.57
N TYR A 593 8.36 -4.92 23.47
CA TYR A 593 8.49 -4.25 22.17
C TYR A 593 9.80 -4.62 21.46
N PHE A 594 10.91 -4.69 22.19
CA PHE A 594 12.20 -5.16 21.68
C PHE A 594 12.09 -6.55 21.04
N HIS A 595 11.49 -7.50 21.76
CA HIS A 595 11.31 -8.87 21.27
C HIS A 595 10.34 -8.94 20.09
N LEU A 596 9.28 -8.13 20.08
CA LEU A 596 8.33 -8.07 18.96
C LEU A 596 9.00 -7.66 17.64
N LEU A 597 9.83 -6.61 17.65
CA LEU A 597 10.54 -6.13 16.47
C LEU A 597 11.51 -7.20 15.95
N ARG A 598 12.31 -7.79 16.84
CA ARG A 598 13.26 -8.85 16.46
C ARG A 598 12.57 -10.11 15.96
N ARG A 599 11.41 -10.46 16.52
CA ARG A 599 10.60 -11.60 16.09
C ARG A 599 10.11 -11.46 14.64
N GLN A 600 9.89 -10.25 14.12
CA GLN A 600 9.52 -10.06 12.72
C GLN A 600 10.58 -10.57 11.74
N MET A 601 11.86 -10.41 12.09
CA MET A 601 12.98 -10.77 11.21
C MET A 601 13.52 -12.17 11.46
N ARG A 602 13.55 -12.60 12.73
CA ARG A 602 14.12 -13.90 13.15
C ARG A 602 13.24 -15.10 12.79
N ARG A 603 11.96 -14.89 12.47
CA ARG A 603 11.08 -15.97 12.01
C ARG A 603 11.42 -16.34 10.55
N PRO A 604 11.27 -17.61 10.14
CA PRO A 604 11.50 -18.05 8.76
C PRO A 604 10.33 -17.70 7.84
N PHE A 605 9.48 -16.75 8.21
CA PHE A 605 8.36 -16.25 7.40
C PHE A 605 8.11 -14.79 7.74
N ARG A 606 7.36 -14.09 6.89
CA ARG A 606 6.95 -12.71 7.14
C ARG A 606 5.44 -12.61 7.29
N LYS A 607 5.01 -11.94 8.35
CA LYS A 607 3.60 -11.74 8.69
C LYS A 607 3.40 -10.30 9.19
N PRO A 608 2.34 -9.59 8.77
CA PRO A 608 2.10 -8.25 9.27
C PRO A 608 1.93 -8.21 10.79
N LEU A 609 2.34 -7.10 11.41
CA LEU A 609 2.27 -6.88 12.85
C LEU A 609 1.61 -5.51 13.12
N VAL A 610 0.40 -5.53 13.67
CA VAL A 610 -0.30 -4.34 14.15
C VAL A 610 0.08 -4.13 15.61
N VAL A 611 0.74 -3.02 15.93
CA VAL A 611 1.14 -2.66 17.29
C VAL A 611 0.26 -1.51 17.79
N VAL A 612 -0.52 -1.78 18.82
CA VAL A 612 -1.16 -0.76 19.66
C VAL A 612 -0.05 -0.07 20.45
N ALA A 613 0.54 0.95 19.83
CA ALA A 613 1.74 1.61 20.30
C ALA A 613 1.42 2.57 21.46
N PRO A 614 2.34 2.79 22.40
CA PRO A 614 2.03 3.62 23.57
C PRO A 614 2.17 5.11 23.31
N LYS A 615 1.43 5.90 24.10
CA LYS A 615 1.67 7.33 24.31
C LYS A 615 2.26 7.61 25.68
N VAL A 616 1.50 7.28 26.74
CA VAL A 616 1.92 7.52 28.13
C VAL A 616 3.04 6.59 28.57
N LEU A 617 3.04 5.32 28.12
CA LEU A 617 4.06 4.34 28.54
C LEU A 617 5.46 4.69 28.02
N LEU A 618 5.58 5.60 27.06
CA LEU A 618 6.87 6.09 26.56
C LEU A 618 7.74 6.68 27.69
N ARG A 619 7.12 7.23 28.73
CA ARG A 619 7.82 7.90 29.84
C ARG A 619 7.36 7.45 31.23
N LEU A 620 6.41 6.52 31.32
CA LEU A 620 5.90 6.04 32.60
C LEU A 620 6.99 5.22 33.31
N PRO A 621 7.48 5.62 34.50
CA PRO A 621 8.59 4.90 35.15
C PRO A 621 8.28 3.43 35.48
N ALA A 622 7.01 3.12 35.77
CA ALA A 622 6.55 1.76 36.04
C ALA A 622 6.54 0.85 34.80
N ALA A 623 6.54 1.42 33.60
CA ALA A 623 6.60 0.66 32.36
C ALA A 623 8.02 0.32 31.94
N ALA A 624 9.05 0.75 32.67
CA ALA A 624 10.44 0.52 32.28
C ALA A 624 10.86 -0.95 32.48
N SER A 625 11.82 -1.40 31.67
CA SER A 625 12.37 -2.76 31.70
C SER A 625 13.80 -2.80 32.26
N ASP A 626 14.23 -4.00 32.67
CA ASP A 626 15.65 -4.30 32.89
C ASP A 626 16.26 -4.80 31.57
N ILE A 627 17.53 -4.47 31.30
CA ILE A 627 18.20 -4.90 30.09
C ILE A 627 18.37 -6.42 30.02
N SER A 628 18.40 -7.10 31.18
CA SER A 628 18.44 -8.56 31.28
C SER A 628 17.19 -9.22 30.68
N GLU A 629 16.04 -8.53 30.65
CA GLU A 629 14.81 -9.01 30.01
C GLU A 629 14.90 -9.04 28.48
N MET A 630 15.96 -8.46 27.91
CA MET A 630 16.32 -8.49 26.49
C MET A 630 17.53 -9.41 26.22
N GLY A 631 18.07 -10.05 27.27
CA GLY A 631 19.25 -10.90 27.25
C GLY A 631 19.06 -12.25 26.56
N PRO A 632 20.11 -13.07 26.41
CA PRO A 632 20.00 -14.42 25.84
C PRO A 632 18.99 -15.29 26.61
N GLY A 633 18.24 -16.14 25.90
CA GLY A 633 17.22 -17.01 26.50
C GLY A 633 15.89 -16.34 26.83
N THR A 634 15.79 -15.01 26.66
CA THR A 634 14.53 -14.28 26.76
C THR A 634 13.79 -14.22 25.42
N GLY A 635 12.51 -13.87 25.45
CA GLY A 635 11.69 -13.71 24.27
C GLY A 635 10.35 -13.06 24.55
N PHE A 636 9.60 -12.76 23.50
CA PHE A 636 8.26 -12.18 23.63
C PHE A 636 7.33 -13.12 24.41
N GLN A 637 6.66 -12.57 25.41
CA GLN A 637 5.67 -13.29 26.20
C GLN A 637 4.25 -12.85 25.79
N PRO A 638 3.42 -13.71 25.18
CA PRO A 638 2.05 -13.33 24.80
C PRO A 638 1.19 -12.98 26.01
N VAL A 639 1.50 -13.53 27.19
CA VAL A 639 0.81 -13.24 28.44
C VAL A 639 1.87 -12.98 29.51
N LEU A 640 1.73 -11.87 30.25
CA LEU A 640 2.55 -11.62 31.43
C LEU A 640 1.71 -12.00 32.66
N GLY A 641 2.20 -12.96 33.45
CA GLY A 641 1.58 -13.32 34.72
C GLY A 641 1.93 -12.31 35.82
N ASP A 642 1.06 -12.19 36.83
CA ASP A 642 1.38 -11.43 38.03
C ASP A 642 2.17 -12.29 39.02
N SER A 643 3.46 -12.00 39.15
CA SER A 643 4.35 -12.69 40.08
C SER A 643 4.19 -12.25 41.54
N THR A 644 3.38 -11.24 41.83
CA THR A 644 3.16 -10.73 43.20
C THR A 644 2.12 -11.52 43.99
N ILE A 645 1.39 -12.45 43.34
CA ILE A 645 0.27 -13.16 43.94
C ILE A 645 0.51 -14.67 43.96
N GLN A 646 0.84 -15.18 45.15
CA GLN A 646 1.18 -16.58 45.39
C GLN A 646 -0.03 -17.51 45.54
N ASP A 647 -1.19 -16.97 45.88
CA ASP A 647 -2.41 -17.75 46.16
C ASP A 647 -3.23 -17.99 44.88
N SER A 648 -3.40 -19.26 44.52
CA SER A 648 -4.13 -19.71 43.33
C SER A 648 -5.65 -19.68 43.45
N SER A 649 -6.19 -19.47 44.65
CA SER A 649 -7.64 -19.44 44.91
C SER A 649 -8.28 -18.07 44.65
N LYS A 650 -7.48 -17.02 44.41
CA LYS A 650 -7.94 -15.64 44.20
C LYS A 650 -8.49 -15.42 42.79
N SER A 651 -9.54 -14.60 42.69
CA SER A 651 -10.19 -14.23 41.42
C SER A 651 -9.21 -13.61 40.44
N ALA A 652 -9.22 -14.08 39.18
CA ALA A 652 -8.38 -13.56 38.12
C ALA A 652 -9.06 -12.38 37.41
N GLU A 653 -8.45 -11.20 37.46
CA GLU A 653 -8.83 -10.05 36.65
C GLU A 653 -7.88 -9.88 35.47
N LEU A 654 -8.48 -9.64 34.30
CA LEU A 654 -7.80 -9.57 33.02
C LEU A 654 -7.63 -8.12 32.61
N PHE A 655 -6.39 -7.63 32.65
CA PHE A 655 -6.08 -6.26 32.28
C PHE A 655 -5.47 -6.18 30.89
N HIS A 656 -5.87 -5.13 30.18
CA HIS A 656 -5.32 -4.76 28.90
C HIS A 656 -4.61 -3.41 29.01
N SER A 657 -3.36 -3.34 28.54
CA SER A 657 -2.59 -2.10 28.37
C SER A 657 -2.37 -1.27 29.65
N ARG A 658 -2.40 0.06 29.53
CA ARG A 658 -2.24 1.10 30.56
C ARG A 658 -3.20 0.98 31.75
N ILE A 659 -4.38 0.37 31.57
CA ILE A 659 -5.38 0.19 32.64
C ILE A 659 -4.76 -0.59 33.81
N PHE A 660 -3.82 -1.51 33.53
CA PHE A 660 -3.05 -2.20 34.56
C PHE A 660 -2.31 -1.23 35.49
N PHE A 661 -1.56 -0.26 34.96
CA PHE A 661 -0.75 0.65 35.80
C PHE A 661 -1.61 1.60 36.63
N PHE A 662 -2.81 1.94 36.15
CA PHE A 662 -3.78 2.68 36.95
C PHE A 662 -4.43 1.81 38.02
N ALA A 663 -4.81 0.58 37.67
CA ALA A 663 -5.36 -0.38 38.61
C ALA A 663 -4.34 -0.67 39.73
N ALA A 664 -3.08 -0.96 39.39
CA ALA A 664 -2.00 -1.19 40.35
C ALA A 664 -1.77 -0.02 41.32
N ARG A 665 -1.98 1.23 40.88
CA ARG A 665 -1.87 2.43 41.74
C ARG A 665 -3.08 2.65 42.65
N GLY A 666 -4.26 2.14 42.28
CA GLY A 666 -5.51 2.31 43.02
C GLY A 666 -5.61 1.48 44.30
N GLY A 667 -4.70 0.51 44.50
CA GLY A 667 -4.68 -0.37 45.68
C GLY A 667 -5.88 -1.31 45.71
N PHE A 668 -5.72 -2.52 45.18
CA PHE A 668 -6.77 -3.54 45.20
C PHE A 668 -6.41 -4.66 46.18
N GLY A 669 -7.32 -4.96 47.11
CA GLY A 669 -7.19 -6.12 48.00
C GLY A 669 -7.26 -7.45 47.24
N SER A 670 -6.57 -8.46 47.78
CA SER A 670 -6.66 -9.92 47.54
C SER A 670 -7.10 -10.47 46.14
N THR A 671 -6.78 -9.82 45.03
CA THR A 671 -7.27 -10.19 43.67
C THR A 671 -6.11 -10.49 42.72
N ARG A 672 -6.16 -11.59 41.95
CA ARG A 672 -5.09 -12.09 41.06
C ARG A 672 -5.11 -11.35 39.71
N PHE A 673 -4.01 -10.75 39.27
CA PHE A 673 -3.98 -10.03 37.98
C PHE A 673 -3.33 -10.87 36.88
N HIS A 674 -3.89 -10.83 35.67
CA HIS A 674 -3.26 -11.43 34.49
C HIS A 674 -3.23 -10.38 33.38
N PHE A 675 -2.06 -10.16 32.81
CA PHE A 675 -1.85 -9.16 31.78
C PHE A 675 -1.85 -9.82 30.40
N ILE A 676 -2.84 -9.50 29.57
CA ILE A 676 -2.83 -9.90 28.16
C ILE A 676 -2.18 -8.80 27.35
N CYS A 677 -0.95 -9.08 26.91
CA CYS A 677 -0.46 -8.51 25.67
C CYS A 677 -1.32 -9.18 24.58
N PHE A 678 -2.27 -8.46 23.99
CA PHE A 678 -3.10 -9.10 22.98
C PHE A 678 -2.17 -9.65 21.90
N CYS A 679 -2.44 -10.84 21.42
CA CYS A 679 -1.94 -11.31 20.17
C CYS A 679 -3.06 -12.20 19.67
N ASN A 680 -3.55 -11.99 18.45
CA ASN A 680 -4.26 -13.07 17.72
C ASN A 680 -3.27 -14.21 17.39
N GLN A 681 -2.37 -14.54 18.31
CA GLN A 681 -1.62 -15.77 18.35
C GLN A 681 -2.59 -16.81 18.88
N GLY A 682 -3.11 -17.59 17.94
CA GLY A 682 -4.05 -18.68 18.14
C GLY A 682 -3.92 -19.37 19.50
N ARG A 683 -5.07 -19.70 20.06
CA ARG A 683 -5.26 -19.90 21.50
C ARG A 683 -4.44 -21.04 22.13
N GLU A 684 -3.62 -21.84 21.44
CA GLU A 684 -2.81 -22.87 22.10
C GLU A 684 -1.77 -22.31 23.09
N GLY A 685 -1.15 -21.17 22.79
CA GLY A 685 -0.25 -20.48 23.73
C GLY A 685 -1.00 -19.85 24.90
N HIS A 686 -2.14 -19.20 24.61
CA HIS A 686 -3.00 -18.63 25.63
C HIS A 686 -3.61 -19.72 26.52
N PHE A 687 -4.20 -20.79 25.98
CA PHE A 687 -4.85 -21.86 26.73
C PHE A 687 -3.89 -22.80 27.45
N SER A 688 -2.68 -23.08 26.93
CA SER A 688 -1.70 -23.85 27.71
C SER A 688 -1.20 -23.06 28.91
N PHE A 689 -1.00 -21.75 28.76
CA PHE A 689 -0.75 -20.84 29.89
C PHE A 689 -1.96 -20.75 30.81
N TRP A 690 -3.18 -20.52 30.31
CA TRP A 690 -4.40 -20.50 31.12
C TRP A 690 -4.66 -21.84 31.82
N LYS A 691 -4.38 -22.98 31.20
CA LYS A 691 -4.43 -24.31 31.85
C LYS A 691 -3.37 -24.46 32.91
N THR A 692 -2.18 -23.88 32.72
CA THR A 692 -1.08 -23.93 33.70
C THR A 692 -1.33 -22.98 34.88
N VAL A 693 -1.96 -21.83 34.63
CA VAL A 693 -2.14 -20.75 35.61
C VAL A 693 -3.51 -20.79 36.30
N LEU A 694 -4.56 -21.26 35.63
CA LEU A 694 -5.91 -21.51 36.16
C LEU A 694 -6.16 -23.00 36.45
N ARG A 695 -5.13 -23.82 36.74
CA ARG A 695 -5.36 -25.23 37.13
C ARG A 695 -6.45 -25.28 38.20
N PRO A 696 -7.55 -26.03 38.00
CA PRO A 696 -8.43 -26.36 39.09
C PRO A 696 -7.60 -27.15 40.11
N CYS A 697 -7.67 -26.80 41.38
CA CYS A 697 -7.22 -27.69 42.44
C CYS A 697 -8.07 -28.97 42.37
N GLU A 698 -7.60 -30.00 41.67
CA GLU A 698 -8.04 -31.38 41.89
C GLU A 698 -7.55 -31.79 43.29
N GLY A 699 -8.29 -31.36 44.32
CA GLY A 699 -7.90 -31.59 45.70
C GLY A 699 -8.71 -30.84 46.77
N ALA A 700 -9.68 -30.00 46.40
CA ALA A 700 -10.55 -29.36 47.40
C ALA A 700 -12.03 -29.42 46.97
N ARG A 701 -12.71 -30.50 47.35
CA ARG A 701 -14.17 -30.49 47.45
C ARG A 701 -14.54 -29.64 48.67
N GLY A 702 -14.88 -28.38 48.46
CA GLY A 702 -15.32 -27.48 49.53
C GLY A 702 -15.83 -26.15 49.00
N GLN A 703 -17.16 -26.05 48.90
CA GLN A 703 -18.03 -24.87 48.82
C GLN A 703 -17.42 -23.49 48.44
N GLY A 704 -17.93 -22.93 47.33
CA GLY A 704 -17.85 -21.48 47.07
C GLY A 704 -17.83 -21.14 45.58
N SER A 705 -18.98 -20.81 44.99
CA SER A 705 -19.05 -20.32 43.62
C SER A 705 -18.47 -18.90 43.51
N GLN A 706 -17.40 -18.69 42.74
CA GLN A 706 -16.99 -17.35 42.32
C GLN A 706 -16.99 -17.26 40.78
N ARG A 707 -17.81 -16.34 40.26
CA ARG A 707 -17.94 -16.02 38.84
C ARG A 707 -16.83 -15.04 38.42
N ALA A 708 -16.18 -15.32 37.30
CA ALA A 708 -15.34 -14.33 36.60
C ALA A 708 -16.22 -13.17 36.08
N ARG A 709 -15.87 -11.91 36.39
CA ARG A 709 -16.47 -10.71 35.77
C ARG A 709 -15.47 -10.11 34.79
N CYS A 710 -15.86 -10.00 33.53
CA CYS A 710 -15.26 -9.02 32.61
C CYS A 710 -15.91 -7.67 32.86
N ALA A 711 -15.12 -6.63 33.12
CA ALA A 711 -15.63 -5.26 33.14
C ALA A 711 -15.93 -4.83 31.68
N ARG A 712 -17.21 -4.61 31.37
CA ARG A 712 -17.68 -3.90 30.18
C ARG A 712 -18.00 -2.46 30.58
N GLU A 713 -17.60 -1.51 29.74
CA GLU A 713 -18.02 -0.12 29.85
C GLU A 713 -19.54 -0.02 29.59
N ALA A 714 -20.29 0.40 30.61
CA ALA A 714 -21.67 0.85 30.45
C ALA A 714 -21.68 2.38 30.55
N GLY A 715 -22.06 3.03 29.45
CA GLY A 715 -22.43 4.44 29.45
C GLY A 715 -23.56 4.69 30.44
N GLY A 716 -23.43 5.77 31.20
CA GLY A 716 -24.37 6.12 32.26
C GLY A 716 -25.77 6.44 31.72
N ALA A 717 -26.77 5.82 32.34
CA ALA A 717 -28.13 6.35 32.40
C ALA A 717 -28.58 6.30 33.87
N LEU A 718 -29.10 7.43 34.36
CA LEU A 718 -29.57 7.65 35.73
C LEU A 718 -30.77 6.73 36.09
N PRO A 719 -30.98 6.39 37.37
CA PRO A 719 -31.95 5.39 37.79
C PRO A 719 -33.37 5.97 38.00
N VAL A 720 -34.39 5.15 37.69
CA VAL A 720 -35.78 5.32 38.15
C VAL A 720 -36.17 4.04 38.92
N PRO A 721 -36.78 4.12 40.12
CA PRO A 721 -36.96 2.95 40.98
C PRO A 721 -38.33 2.26 40.82
N GLY A 722 -38.33 0.93 40.96
CA GLY A 722 -39.33 0.23 41.78
C GLY A 722 -40.35 -0.70 41.08
N GLY A 723 -40.34 -1.98 41.50
CA GLY A 723 -41.42 -2.97 41.37
C GLY A 723 -41.18 -4.01 40.27
N GLY A 724 -41.13 -5.32 40.48
CA GLY A 724 -41.44 -6.17 41.62
C GLY A 724 -42.18 -7.41 41.12
N ARG A 725 -41.58 -8.61 41.30
CA ARG A 725 -42.20 -9.97 41.23
C ARG A 725 -42.71 -10.39 39.82
N THR A 726 -42.66 -11.63 39.34
CA THR A 726 -42.40 -12.99 39.86
C THR A 726 -42.33 -13.94 38.66
N GLY A 727 -41.44 -14.95 38.73
CA GLY A 727 -41.69 -16.35 38.33
C GLY A 727 -41.93 -16.72 36.87
N GLY A 728 -41.23 -17.76 36.39
CA GLY A 728 -41.69 -18.55 35.24
C GLY A 728 -40.59 -19.14 34.39
N ASP A 729 -40.18 -20.34 34.76
CA ASP A 729 -39.21 -21.22 34.11
C ASP A 729 -39.60 -21.70 32.67
N ILE A 730 -38.57 -22.20 31.98
CA ILE A 730 -38.57 -23.29 30.96
C ILE A 730 -38.52 -22.97 29.44
N GLN A 731 -37.34 -23.35 28.92
CA GLN A 731 -36.97 -24.08 27.71
C GLN A 731 -37.44 -23.67 26.30
N ILE A 732 -36.40 -23.46 25.51
CA ILE A 732 -36.31 -23.47 24.06
C ILE A 732 -36.28 -24.91 23.56
N SER A 733 -37.11 -25.25 22.56
CA SER A 733 -36.91 -26.41 21.69
C SER A 733 -37.14 -26.06 20.22
N TYR A 734 -36.27 -26.62 19.38
CA TYR A 734 -36.21 -26.47 17.92
C TYR A 734 -37.30 -27.30 17.22
N GLY A 735 -37.82 -26.83 16.07
CA GLY A 735 -38.62 -27.69 15.19
C GLY A 735 -39.18 -26.99 13.95
N ALA A 736 -38.87 -27.54 12.77
CA ALA A 736 -39.18 -27.01 11.45
C ALA A 736 -40.53 -27.45 10.86
N ARG A 737 -40.94 -26.75 9.78
CA ARG A 737 -41.79 -27.13 8.62
C ARG A 737 -43.30 -26.78 8.59
N LYS A 738 -43.62 -26.02 7.53
CA LYS A 738 -44.68 -26.16 6.49
C LYS A 738 -46.17 -25.85 6.77
N LYS A 739 -46.64 -24.87 5.94
CA LYS A 739 -47.88 -24.78 5.11
C LYS A 739 -49.25 -24.38 5.71
N HIS A 740 -49.72 -23.23 5.20
CA HIS A 740 -51.08 -22.78 4.81
C HIS A 740 -52.24 -22.73 5.83
N LYS A 741 -52.79 -21.53 6.05
CA LYS A 741 -54.06 -21.02 5.44
C LYS A 741 -54.29 -19.51 5.77
N THR A 742 -54.77 -18.79 4.75
CA THR A 742 -55.60 -17.56 4.67
C THR A 742 -56.31 -17.08 5.96
N ALA A 743 -56.65 -15.81 6.24
CA ALA A 743 -56.63 -14.48 5.62
C ALA A 743 -56.87 -13.47 6.80
N ALA A 744 -56.41 -12.21 6.80
CA ALA A 744 -57.18 -11.08 6.28
C ALA A 744 -56.42 -9.73 6.41
N ARG A 745 -56.57 -8.91 5.35
CA ARG A 745 -56.64 -7.44 5.28
C ARG A 745 -55.60 -6.59 6.02
N THR A 746 -54.71 -5.93 5.27
CA THR A 746 -54.90 -4.53 4.80
C THR A 746 -53.86 -4.17 3.73
N ARG A 747 -54.32 -3.50 2.66
CA ARG A 747 -53.52 -3.03 1.52
C ARG A 747 -52.97 -1.64 1.81
N LEU A 748 -51.70 -1.38 1.45
CA LEU A 748 -51.17 -0.04 1.21
C LEU A 748 -50.42 -0.05 -0.12
N SER A 749 -50.96 0.67 -1.09
CA SER A 749 -50.39 0.90 -2.42
C SER A 749 -49.76 2.30 -2.48
N CYS A 750 -48.58 2.38 -3.08
CA CYS A 750 -47.94 3.63 -3.48
C CYS A 750 -48.74 4.33 -4.59
N ARG A 751 -48.83 5.67 -4.51
CA ARG A 751 -48.75 6.64 -5.63
C ARG A 751 -48.53 8.03 -5.05
N GLY A 752 -47.60 8.78 -5.64
CA GLY A 752 -47.13 10.08 -5.14
C GLY A 752 -48.13 11.22 -5.28
N TRP A 753 -47.66 12.46 -5.06
CA TRP A 753 -48.09 13.67 -5.76
C TRP A 753 -47.24 14.89 -5.37
N ASN A 754 -47.12 15.78 -6.34
CA ASN A 754 -46.38 17.03 -6.38
C ASN A 754 -47.21 18.21 -5.82
N ARG A 755 -46.52 19.28 -5.39
CA ARG A 755 -46.91 20.70 -5.32
C ARG A 755 -48.07 21.13 -4.42
N TYR A 756 -47.82 22.16 -3.59
CA TYR A 756 -48.70 23.34 -3.46
C TYR A 756 -47.92 24.60 -3.04
N TYR A 757 -48.09 25.66 -3.83
CA TYR A 757 -47.78 27.07 -3.54
C TYR A 757 -48.97 27.72 -2.81
N PRO A 758 -48.79 28.92 -2.24
CA PRO A 758 -49.83 29.94 -2.42
C PRO A 758 -49.26 31.28 -2.93
N THR A 759 -49.96 31.84 -3.91
CA THR A 759 -49.81 33.22 -4.41
C THR A 759 -51.05 34.03 -4.06
N ARG A 760 -50.89 35.27 -3.56
CA ARG A 760 -51.82 36.38 -3.81
C ARG A 760 -51.08 37.72 -4.03
N ARG A 761 -51.37 38.28 -5.21
CA ARG A 761 -51.36 39.66 -5.80
C ARG A 761 -51.48 40.84 -4.81
N ARG A 762 -51.21 42.12 -5.09
CA ARG A 762 -50.42 42.97 -6.05
C ARG A 762 -50.74 44.44 -5.64
N HIS A 763 -49.74 45.34 -5.68
CA HIS A 763 -49.75 46.82 -5.78
C HIS A 763 -50.36 47.74 -4.70
N ILE A 764 -49.55 48.73 -4.25
CA ILE A 764 -49.85 50.18 -4.21
C ILE A 764 -48.52 50.98 -4.18
N LYS A 765 -48.55 52.18 -4.77
CA LYS A 765 -47.48 53.16 -5.04
C LYS A 765 -47.11 54.04 -3.83
N ALA A 766 -45.97 54.75 -3.99
CA ALA A 766 -45.65 56.10 -3.45
C ALA A 766 -45.35 56.21 -1.93
N ALA A 767 -44.51 57.10 -1.41
CA ALA A 767 -43.54 58.06 -1.92
C ALA A 767 -42.77 58.66 -0.72
N GLN A 768 -41.52 59.06 -0.97
CA GLN A 768 -40.87 60.31 -0.51
C GLN A 768 -40.47 60.60 0.96
N SER A 769 -39.28 61.25 0.98
CA SER A 769 -38.64 62.14 1.97
C SER A 769 -37.77 61.46 3.04
N ARG A 770 -36.43 61.51 2.91
CA ARG A 770 -35.47 62.64 3.18
C ARG A 770 -35.40 62.96 4.67
N ALA A 771 -34.28 63.26 5.32
CA ALA A 771 -32.84 63.30 5.06
C ALA A 771 -32.20 63.67 6.43
N SER A 772 -30.99 63.26 6.76
CA SER A 772 -29.79 64.13 6.74
C SER A 772 -28.61 63.35 7.36
N LYS A 773 -27.46 63.26 6.65
CA LYS A 773 -26.16 63.95 6.89
C LYS A 773 -25.41 63.38 8.10
N ASP A 774 -24.10 63.11 8.13
CA ASP A 774 -22.91 63.35 7.29
C ASP A 774 -21.92 62.21 7.69
N THR A 775 -21.08 61.63 6.83
CA THR A 775 -19.75 62.18 6.50
C THR A 775 -19.10 61.35 5.38
N ARG A 776 -18.35 62.05 4.52
CA ARG A 776 -17.64 61.60 3.31
C ARG A 776 -16.20 61.16 3.63
N GLY A 777 -15.69 60.15 2.93
CA GLY A 777 -14.52 60.26 2.02
C GLY A 777 -13.48 59.17 2.37
N LEU A 778 -12.78 58.45 1.49
CA LEU A 778 -12.35 58.68 0.10
C LEU A 778 -12.30 57.34 -0.70
N PHE A 779 -12.63 57.41 -2.00
CA PHE A 779 -12.27 56.50 -3.10
C PHE A 779 -10.83 56.83 -3.59
N ARG A 780 -10.04 56.05 -4.36
CA ARG A 780 -10.24 55.45 -5.70
C ARG A 780 -8.87 54.91 -6.20
N LEU A 781 -8.73 53.81 -6.94
CA LEU A 781 -8.44 53.65 -8.40
C LEU A 781 -7.60 52.33 -8.52
N LEU A 782 -7.60 51.47 -9.55
CA LEU A 782 -8.14 51.41 -10.92
C LEU A 782 -8.03 49.96 -11.44
N ALA A 783 -8.91 49.55 -12.36
CA ALA A 783 -8.76 48.37 -13.22
C ALA A 783 -9.25 48.70 -14.65
N LEU A 784 -8.73 47.93 -15.64
CA LEU A 784 -9.17 47.67 -17.04
C LEU A 784 -8.27 48.18 -18.20
N ILE A 785 -7.46 47.27 -18.82
CA ILE A 785 -7.58 46.60 -20.18
C ILE A 785 -8.02 47.50 -21.40
N PRO A 786 -7.70 47.29 -22.74
CA PRO A 786 -7.08 46.17 -23.53
C PRO A 786 -6.19 46.47 -24.83
N LEU A 787 -5.63 45.36 -25.40
CA LEU A 787 -5.55 44.88 -26.84
C LEU A 787 -4.53 45.35 -27.95
N ARG A 788 -4.06 44.30 -28.67
CA ARG A 788 -3.65 44.10 -30.11
C ARG A 788 -2.22 44.45 -30.58
N ALA A 789 -1.43 43.44 -30.99
CA ALA A 789 -1.14 42.93 -32.37
C ALA A 789 0.25 43.49 -32.84
N GLU A 790 1.16 42.86 -33.58
CA GLU A 790 1.10 41.83 -34.63
C GLU A 790 2.55 41.34 -34.88
N ALA A 791 2.72 40.15 -35.47
CA ALA A 791 4.02 39.61 -35.89
C ALA A 791 4.28 39.91 -37.37
N GLN A 792 5.53 40.18 -37.79
CA GLN A 792 6.07 39.69 -39.07
C GLN A 792 7.59 39.87 -39.21
N SER A 793 8.17 38.87 -39.87
CA SER A 793 9.56 38.65 -40.26
C SER A 793 10.19 39.73 -41.15
N LYS A 794 11.53 39.86 -41.11
CA LYS A 794 12.38 39.69 -42.30
C LYS A 794 13.88 39.67 -41.98
N SER A 795 14.56 38.91 -42.82
CA SER A 795 15.96 38.53 -42.94
C SER A 795 16.97 39.67 -43.13
N GLY A 796 18.23 39.44 -42.70
CA GLY A 796 19.40 40.18 -43.18
C GLY A 796 20.73 39.55 -42.73
N ARG A 797 21.47 38.96 -43.68
CA ARG A 797 22.83 38.41 -43.56
C ARG A 797 23.90 39.52 -43.54
N ALA A 798 25.00 39.31 -42.79
CA ALA A 798 26.41 39.57 -43.19
C ALA A 798 27.36 39.06 -42.06
N LYS A 799 28.15 37.98 -42.29
CA LYS A 799 29.59 37.96 -42.68
C LYS A 799 30.52 38.67 -41.68
N LEU A 800 31.27 37.92 -40.86
CA LEU A 800 32.66 37.42 -41.04
C LEU A 800 33.68 38.32 -40.34
N ALA A 801 34.36 37.82 -39.31
CA ALA A 801 35.83 37.87 -39.18
C ALA A 801 36.32 37.13 -37.91
N SER A 802 37.41 36.44 -38.12
CA SER A 802 38.23 35.59 -37.25
C SER A 802 38.98 36.31 -36.14
N GLY A 803 39.25 35.61 -35.03
CA GLY A 803 40.29 35.98 -34.05
C GLY A 803 40.46 34.93 -32.97
N GLN A 804 41.60 34.25 -32.97
CA GLN A 804 42.02 33.20 -32.04
C GLN A 804 42.33 33.74 -30.62
N HIS A 805 41.96 32.96 -29.59
CA HIS A 805 42.56 32.65 -28.26
C HIS A 805 43.44 33.68 -27.48
N PRO A 806 43.58 33.59 -26.12
CA PRO A 806 43.39 32.41 -25.25
C PRO A 806 42.60 32.63 -23.94
N ARG A 807 42.39 31.51 -23.20
CA ARG A 807 41.80 31.43 -21.85
C ARG A 807 42.61 32.21 -20.81
N PRO A 808 42.00 32.54 -19.65
CA PRO A 808 42.37 31.78 -18.45
C PRO A 808 41.21 31.41 -17.51
N HIS A 809 41.58 30.57 -16.55
CA HIS A 809 40.83 29.86 -15.52
C HIS A 809 39.97 30.71 -14.56
N HIS A 810 38.88 30.10 -14.08
CA HIS A 810 38.38 29.97 -12.68
C HIS A 810 36.92 29.46 -12.81
N GLY A 811 36.53 28.28 -12.33
CA GLY A 811 36.57 27.86 -10.93
C GLY A 811 35.20 28.15 -10.30
N LEU A 812 34.18 27.32 -10.58
CA LEU A 812 32.90 27.37 -9.89
C LEU A 812 32.52 25.97 -9.40
N GLN A 813 32.52 25.87 -8.09
CA GLN A 813 32.07 24.75 -7.27
C GLN A 813 30.57 24.51 -7.52
N ALA A 814 30.22 23.24 -7.74
CA ALA A 814 28.84 22.78 -7.67
C ALA A 814 28.57 22.30 -6.24
N GLU A 815 27.64 22.95 -5.54
CA GLU A 815 27.00 22.40 -4.36
C GLU A 815 25.83 21.50 -4.78
N PRO A 816 25.64 20.32 -4.15
CA PRO A 816 24.48 19.47 -4.40
C PRO A 816 23.31 19.82 -3.45
N PHE A 817 22.12 19.93 -4.04
CA PHE A 817 20.81 19.93 -3.36
C PHE A 817 20.34 18.50 -3.07
#